data_AF-A0A017T127-F1
#
_entry.id   AF-A0A017T127-F1
#
_cell.length_a   1.000
_cell.length_b   1.000
_cell.length_c   1.000
_cell.angle_alpha   90.00
_cell.angle_beta   90.00
_cell.angle_gamma   90.00
#
_symmetry.space_group_name_H-M   'P 1'
#
loop_
_entity.id
_entity.type
_entity.pdbx_description
1 polymer ?
#
loop_
_entity_poly.entity_id
_entity_poly.type
_entity_poly.pdbx_seq_one_letter_code
_entity_poly.pdbx_strand_id
1 'polypeptide(L)'
;MSKRDVLDSQLAGKFAWRIAMPTELAAPPPPEPVKAPASAPPPSAPPQASPEATAAATEAADKERWARADRECAELARKVDEAWQISDPATQAAATAALLDRARKLGLDLFGMSDYPLASVRLWRLVVRHYQILPARERKPGVHALSFAAAPPDQRETVDLLVEVAETGDSWLAFMMERGPACEAMGRRHPELGARLARVLDHGKTWAARETAARWLSFADLRAAIPSLRRALRRPHARVRWFALEILLERAPRALSADDVQWLLEDAVDHPLPHGFGSRSYETAEGYADTLVTAVAKVRPPEGWRPLSVVADGGGVHIRRDRAGLDMGWALRALAAGYPERALSRIDRELAGTRSWRRMEAVEAAGQLPDELLRPRLLEAAKGPSHRIIERAKALWFERFGSECPVDALAGVWTEVLAEPPGDRFLSRLTVLRGASDEAKGAMLAALLAEAPVPGTPAVADGDKAADGDKTADGGKPAEGSAPGGERPEPELSVEQREILALLLYSLREQGTAHRRTGLPNSEEAWAEAIVQRFGHLGFEGLAALSERGAMAGVDHEWLGALAGLARRNVLKPSWHERLRTVAVNTLRSPGWDGATSPLIVLTQVGAPPDLIDQLWSLALEPSNPDGPRLRGYTILWASDALVGMKDAPALDARIAAEGEAALVERRWERLERISRIGCRRRLPAAYEIARRGLALGEHDAEARPTALQCAHNLAEAKQLDPAWVLAMLQKPESPSFTIASRFVGEDASPEVIAAIEQAMTSPARDGAAAAESARALLWRKRIGIEDPRLDGLLEGAPPRARADLLGSLVLLDAPFAPLRRHYHELLLSSDEESAAEAFEDLYVKQPEGTWELLEEVRPLVKSEDLRESITYYLREPTEADLYWRHSDEDEDEDEDEDLDDLLDEDTE
;
A
#
# COMPACT_ATOMS: atom_id res chain seq x y z
N MET A 1 18.77 -16.91 1.24
CA MET A 1 18.52 -17.96 0.23
C MET A 1 19.60 -19.02 0.34
N SER A 2 19.21 -20.22 0.79
CA SER A 2 20.11 -21.36 0.98
C SER A 2 20.54 -21.93 -0.38
N LYS A 3 21.80 -22.38 -0.49
CA LYS A 3 22.43 -22.95 -1.70
C LYS A 3 21.81 -24.30 -2.17
N ARG A 4 20.58 -24.64 -1.78
CA ARG A 4 19.95 -25.94 -2.06
C ARG A 4 18.75 -25.91 -3.02
N ASP A 5 18.31 -24.74 -3.49
CA ASP A 5 17.24 -24.64 -4.49
C ASP A 5 17.79 -24.48 -5.92
N VAL A 6 18.50 -25.50 -6.40
CA VAL A 6 18.75 -25.66 -7.84
C VAL A 6 18.04 -26.92 -8.29
N LEU A 7 16.85 -26.75 -8.87
CA LEU A 7 16.15 -27.81 -9.57
C LEU A 7 17.06 -28.40 -10.66
N ASP A 8 17.39 -29.68 -10.50
CA ASP A 8 18.16 -30.44 -11.48
C ASP A 8 17.40 -30.48 -12.82
N SER A 9 17.97 -29.84 -13.84
CA SER A 9 17.47 -29.81 -15.22
C SER A 9 17.20 -31.21 -15.81
N GLN A 10 17.90 -32.25 -15.36
CA GLN A 10 17.64 -33.63 -15.78
C GLN A 10 16.39 -34.23 -15.11
N LEU A 11 16.07 -33.80 -13.89
CA LEU A 11 14.86 -34.20 -13.16
C LEU A 11 13.61 -33.50 -13.71
N ALA A 12 13.74 -32.21 -14.07
CA ALA A 12 12.70 -31.46 -14.77
C ALA A 12 12.36 -32.11 -16.14
N GLY A 13 13.38 -32.56 -16.89
CA GLY A 13 13.19 -33.28 -18.15
C GLY A 13 12.48 -34.64 -17.99
N LYS A 14 12.66 -35.33 -16.86
CA LYS A 14 11.97 -36.60 -16.55
C LYS A 14 10.50 -36.41 -16.17
N PHE A 15 10.14 -35.26 -15.60
CA PHE A 15 8.75 -34.92 -15.26
C PHE A 15 7.91 -34.50 -16.48
N ALA A 16 8.53 -33.81 -17.46
CA ALA A 16 7.86 -33.36 -18.68
C ALA A 16 7.26 -34.52 -19.52
N TRP A 17 7.84 -35.72 -19.44
CA TRP A 17 7.35 -36.89 -20.17
C TRP A 17 6.10 -37.56 -19.57
N ARG A 18 5.71 -37.22 -18.33
CA ARG A 18 4.50 -37.78 -17.70
C ARG A 18 3.22 -36.99 -17.99
N ILE A 19 3.31 -35.83 -18.63
CA ILE A 19 2.17 -34.90 -18.82
C ILE A 19 1.77 -34.73 -20.30
N ALA A 20 2.54 -35.26 -21.25
CA ALA A 20 2.20 -35.15 -22.68
C ALA A 20 1.23 -36.26 -23.14
N MET A 21 0.10 -35.85 -23.74
CA MET A 21 -0.84 -36.74 -24.43
C MET A 21 -0.23 -37.33 -25.72
N PRO A 22 -0.58 -38.57 -26.14
CA PRO A 22 0.20 -39.33 -27.13
C PRO A 22 0.08 -38.92 -28.62
N THR A 23 -0.41 -37.73 -28.98
CA THR A 23 -0.77 -37.45 -30.39
C THR A 23 0.04 -36.39 -31.11
N GLU A 24 0.95 -35.67 -30.46
CA GLU A 24 1.70 -34.58 -31.12
C GLU A 24 3.19 -34.58 -30.78
N LEU A 25 3.96 -35.57 -31.28
CA LEU A 25 5.41 -35.39 -31.46
C LEU A 25 5.88 -36.16 -32.70
N ALA A 26 6.17 -35.43 -33.77
CA ALA A 26 6.98 -35.94 -34.88
C ALA A 26 8.43 -36.12 -34.37
N ALA A 27 8.98 -37.32 -34.53
CA ALA A 27 10.32 -37.65 -34.06
C ALA A 27 11.40 -36.79 -34.75
N PRO A 28 12.36 -36.18 -34.01
CA PRO A 28 13.56 -35.63 -34.62
C PRO A 28 14.48 -36.75 -35.13
N PRO A 29 15.28 -36.51 -36.18
CA PRO A 29 16.19 -37.52 -36.72
C PRO A 29 17.30 -37.88 -35.73
N PRO A 30 17.79 -39.13 -35.72
CA PRO A 30 18.78 -39.60 -34.75
C PRO A 30 20.13 -38.90 -34.96
N PRO A 31 20.87 -38.55 -33.88
CA PRO A 31 22.22 -38.02 -33.99
C PRO A 31 23.22 -39.11 -34.41
N GLU A 32 24.22 -38.71 -35.21
CA GLU A 32 25.29 -39.58 -35.69
C GLU A 32 26.16 -40.15 -34.55
N PRO A 33 26.64 -41.40 -34.66
CA PRO A 33 27.36 -42.05 -33.57
C PRO A 33 28.81 -41.57 -33.45
N VAL A 34 29.13 -40.98 -32.30
CA VAL A 34 30.51 -40.72 -31.85
C VAL A 34 31.15 -42.04 -31.40
N LYS A 35 32.30 -42.40 -32.00
CA LYS A 35 33.11 -43.57 -31.62
C LYS A 35 33.82 -43.33 -30.27
N ALA A 36 33.51 -44.16 -29.27
CA ALA A 36 34.26 -44.31 -28.03
C ALA A 36 34.87 -45.73 -27.92
N PRO A 37 35.97 -45.92 -27.16
CA PRO A 37 36.88 -47.06 -27.31
C PRO A 37 36.43 -48.31 -26.54
N ALA A 38 36.94 -49.45 -27.01
CA ALA A 38 36.61 -50.79 -26.56
C ALA A 38 36.97 -51.06 -25.09
N SER A 39 35.97 -51.40 -24.27
CA SER A 39 36.13 -52.10 -23.00
C SER A 39 34.96 -53.05 -22.74
N ALA A 40 35.31 -54.31 -22.49
CA ALA A 40 34.56 -55.46 -21.95
C ALA A 40 33.11 -55.76 -22.41
N PRO A 41 32.78 -57.02 -22.77
CA PRO A 41 31.42 -57.41 -23.10
C PRO A 41 30.51 -57.40 -21.85
N PRO A 42 29.29 -56.83 -21.92
CA PRO A 42 28.29 -57.01 -20.87
C PRO A 42 27.72 -58.44 -20.91
N PRO A 43 27.20 -58.96 -19.79
CA PRO A 43 26.58 -60.27 -19.73
C PRO A 43 25.36 -60.34 -20.65
N SER A 44 25.21 -61.49 -21.31
CA SER A 44 24.14 -61.82 -22.25
C SER A 44 22.76 -61.44 -21.72
N ALA A 45 22.02 -60.61 -22.46
CA ALA A 45 20.62 -60.37 -22.21
C ALA A 45 19.84 -61.70 -22.33
N PRO A 46 18.84 -61.96 -21.46
CA PRO A 46 18.00 -63.13 -21.59
C PRO A 46 17.25 -63.13 -22.93
N PRO A 47 16.89 -64.31 -23.47
CA PRO A 47 16.26 -64.45 -24.78
C PRO A 47 14.98 -63.62 -24.86
N GLN A 48 14.94 -62.64 -25.77
CA GLN A 48 13.73 -61.90 -26.09
C GLN A 48 12.72 -62.86 -26.73
N ALA A 49 11.60 -63.09 -26.04
CA ALA A 49 10.46 -63.79 -26.61
C ALA A 49 9.92 -63.01 -27.81
N SER A 50 9.50 -63.72 -28.87
CA SER A 50 8.93 -63.10 -30.07
C SER A 50 7.77 -62.15 -29.74
N PRO A 51 7.77 -60.90 -30.26
CA PRO A 51 6.78 -59.87 -29.92
C PRO A 51 5.34 -60.24 -30.30
N GLU A 52 5.13 -61.11 -31.29
CA GLU A 52 3.80 -61.57 -31.70
C GLU A 52 3.13 -62.52 -30.69
N ALA A 53 3.91 -63.37 -30.00
CA ALA A 53 3.38 -64.29 -28.98
C ALA A 53 3.05 -63.55 -27.68
N THR A 54 3.77 -62.47 -27.39
CA THR A 54 3.48 -61.59 -26.25
C THR A 54 2.26 -60.70 -26.52
N ALA A 55 2.11 -60.17 -27.73
CA ALA A 55 0.95 -59.34 -28.10
C ALA A 55 -0.40 -60.10 -27.99
N ALA A 56 -0.48 -61.31 -28.52
CA ALA A 56 -1.71 -62.12 -28.45
C ALA A 56 -2.06 -62.55 -27.01
N ALA A 57 -1.06 -62.83 -26.18
CA ALA A 57 -1.27 -63.12 -24.76
C ALA A 57 -1.71 -61.87 -23.98
N THR A 58 -1.22 -60.69 -24.36
CA THR A 58 -1.61 -59.40 -23.75
C THR A 58 -3.03 -59.02 -24.13
N GLU A 59 -3.43 -59.20 -25.39
CA GLU A 59 -4.79 -58.94 -25.86
C GLU A 59 -5.84 -59.87 -25.21
N ALA A 60 -5.50 -61.15 -25.03
CA ALA A 60 -6.35 -62.08 -24.30
C ALA A 60 -6.49 -61.72 -22.81
N ALA A 61 -5.39 -61.30 -22.17
CA ALA A 61 -5.39 -60.85 -20.78
C ALA A 61 -6.18 -59.55 -20.60
N ASP A 62 -6.07 -58.60 -21.54
CA ASP A 62 -6.84 -57.36 -21.53
C ASP A 62 -8.32 -57.63 -21.73
N LYS A 63 -8.69 -58.52 -22.65
CA LYS A 63 -10.08 -58.92 -22.86
C LYS A 63 -10.68 -59.61 -21.63
N GLU A 64 -9.91 -60.46 -20.95
CA GLU A 64 -10.34 -61.08 -19.70
C GLU A 64 -10.47 -60.04 -18.57
N ARG A 65 -9.54 -59.08 -18.50
CA ARG A 65 -9.60 -57.96 -17.56
C ARG A 65 -10.84 -57.11 -17.78
N TRP A 66 -11.14 -56.71 -19.02
CA TRP A 66 -12.34 -55.93 -19.34
C TRP A 66 -13.62 -56.70 -19.04
N ALA A 67 -13.68 -58.00 -19.37
CA ALA A 67 -14.84 -58.83 -19.03
C ALA A 67 -15.02 -59.01 -17.50
N ARG A 68 -13.93 -58.96 -16.73
CA ARG A 68 -13.97 -58.96 -15.27
C ARG A 68 -14.45 -57.61 -14.74
N ALA A 69 -13.90 -56.51 -15.25
CA ALA A 69 -14.30 -55.15 -14.91
C ALA A 69 -15.79 -54.93 -15.16
N ASP A 70 -16.32 -55.38 -16.31
CA ASP A 70 -17.74 -55.30 -16.66
C ASP A 70 -18.62 -56.07 -15.66
N ARG A 71 -18.25 -57.32 -15.32
CA ARG A 71 -18.98 -58.10 -14.29
C ARG A 71 -18.98 -57.42 -12.91
N GLU A 72 -17.84 -56.90 -12.49
CA GLU A 72 -17.70 -56.19 -11.20
C GLU A 72 -18.47 -54.88 -11.19
N CYS A 73 -18.46 -54.12 -12.28
CA CYS A 73 -19.24 -52.88 -12.43
C CYS A 73 -20.76 -53.17 -12.49
N ALA A 74 -21.19 -54.22 -13.18
CA ALA A 74 -22.58 -54.67 -13.18
C ALA A 74 -23.06 -55.04 -11.77
N GLU A 75 -22.22 -55.74 -11.00
CA GLU A 75 -22.54 -56.08 -9.61
C GLU A 75 -22.56 -54.84 -8.72
N LEU A 76 -21.61 -53.91 -8.91
CA LEU A 76 -21.59 -52.63 -8.19
C LEU A 76 -22.85 -51.82 -8.49
N ALA A 77 -23.24 -51.68 -9.76
CA ALA A 77 -24.44 -50.98 -10.19
C ALA A 77 -25.70 -51.56 -9.54
N ARG A 78 -25.83 -52.89 -9.51
CA ARG A 78 -26.94 -53.58 -8.82
C ARG A 78 -26.96 -53.25 -7.31
N LYS A 79 -25.80 -53.26 -6.64
CA LYS A 79 -25.71 -52.93 -5.21
C LYS A 79 -26.00 -51.44 -4.93
N VAL A 80 -25.67 -50.55 -5.86
CA VAL A 80 -26.06 -49.14 -5.77
C VAL A 80 -27.58 -49.00 -5.79
N ASP A 81 -28.27 -49.69 -6.70
CA ASP A 81 -29.73 -49.68 -6.76
C ASP A 81 -30.35 -50.26 -5.47
N GLU A 82 -29.77 -51.33 -4.91
CA GLU A 82 -30.19 -51.87 -3.60
C GLU A 82 -30.02 -50.84 -2.48
N ALA A 83 -28.85 -50.22 -2.37
CA ALA A 83 -28.58 -49.20 -1.36
C ALA A 83 -29.48 -47.97 -1.51
N TRP A 84 -29.83 -47.60 -2.75
CA TRP A 84 -30.73 -46.47 -3.03
C TRP A 84 -32.14 -46.68 -2.46
N GLN A 85 -32.62 -47.93 -2.38
CA GLN A 85 -33.95 -48.25 -1.84
C GLN A 85 -33.98 -48.35 -0.30
N ILE A 86 -32.83 -48.31 0.37
CA ILE A 86 -32.76 -48.33 1.84
C ILE A 86 -33.35 -47.03 2.40
N SER A 87 -34.42 -47.14 3.20
CA SER A 87 -35.10 -45.98 3.79
C SER A 87 -34.46 -45.49 5.10
N ASP A 88 -33.75 -46.36 5.82
CA ASP A 88 -33.07 -46.00 7.06
C ASP A 88 -31.72 -45.30 6.78
N PRO A 89 -31.52 -44.03 7.22
CA PRO A 89 -30.33 -43.27 6.88
C PRO A 89 -29.02 -43.90 7.37
N ALA A 90 -29.01 -44.49 8.57
CA ALA A 90 -27.81 -45.11 9.13
C ALA A 90 -27.40 -46.37 8.35
N THR A 91 -28.38 -47.21 8.02
CA THR A 91 -28.17 -48.39 7.19
C THR A 91 -27.73 -48.01 5.77
N GLN A 92 -28.30 -46.94 5.20
CA GLN A 92 -27.91 -46.45 3.88
C GLN A 92 -26.48 -45.87 3.88
N ALA A 93 -26.08 -45.15 4.93
CA ALA A 93 -24.71 -44.65 5.08
C ALA A 93 -23.69 -45.79 5.17
N ALA A 94 -23.98 -46.84 5.96
CA ALA A 94 -23.12 -48.02 6.06
C ALA A 94 -23.00 -48.77 4.72
N ALA A 95 -24.12 -48.93 3.99
CA ALA A 95 -24.09 -49.48 2.64
C ALA A 95 -23.28 -48.61 1.67
N THR A 96 -23.38 -47.28 1.79
CA THR A 96 -22.63 -46.32 0.98
C THR A 96 -21.12 -46.44 1.22
N ALA A 97 -20.68 -46.56 2.48
CA ALA A 97 -19.26 -46.77 2.81
C ALA A 97 -18.73 -48.07 2.17
N ALA A 98 -19.50 -49.16 2.25
CA ALA A 98 -19.12 -50.43 1.62
C ALA A 98 -19.04 -50.34 0.09
N LEU A 99 -19.95 -49.58 -0.55
CA LEU A 99 -19.90 -49.30 -1.99
C LEU A 99 -18.66 -48.48 -2.35
N LEU A 100 -18.32 -47.48 -1.54
CA LEU A 100 -17.18 -46.60 -1.76
C LEU A 100 -15.85 -47.34 -1.63
N ASP A 101 -15.70 -48.21 -0.61
CA ASP A 101 -14.52 -49.07 -0.47
C ASP A 101 -14.41 -50.06 -1.65
N ARG A 102 -15.54 -50.58 -2.14
CA ARG A 102 -15.54 -51.43 -3.35
C ARG A 102 -15.12 -50.66 -4.59
N ALA A 103 -15.66 -49.45 -4.80
CA ALA A 103 -15.27 -48.59 -5.92
C ALA A 103 -13.77 -48.26 -5.88
N ARG A 104 -13.23 -47.97 -4.69
CA ARG A 104 -11.80 -47.74 -4.47
C ARG A 104 -10.95 -48.97 -4.83
N LYS A 105 -11.38 -50.18 -4.48
CA LYS A 105 -10.69 -51.44 -4.81
C LYS A 105 -10.67 -51.74 -6.31
N LEU A 106 -11.68 -51.28 -7.06
CA LEU A 106 -11.72 -51.43 -8.53
C LEU A 106 -10.73 -50.50 -9.25
N GLY A 107 -10.43 -49.34 -8.68
CA GLY A 107 -9.48 -48.39 -9.27
C GLY A 107 -9.88 -47.98 -10.69
N LEU A 108 -8.99 -48.17 -11.67
CA LEU A 108 -9.24 -47.81 -13.07
C LEU A 108 -10.33 -48.66 -13.75
N ASP A 109 -10.57 -49.88 -13.26
CA ASP A 109 -11.59 -50.77 -13.84
C ASP A 109 -13.01 -50.23 -13.61
N LEU A 110 -13.17 -49.24 -12.73
CA LEU A 110 -14.42 -48.52 -12.49
C LEU A 110 -14.94 -47.76 -13.73
N PHE A 111 -14.11 -47.55 -14.77
CA PHE A 111 -14.53 -46.97 -16.04
C PHE A 111 -15.69 -47.74 -16.72
N GLY A 112 -15.83 -49.03 -16.42
CA GLY A 112 -16.96 -49.86 -16.87
C GLY A 112 -18.32 -49.39 -16.33
N MET A 113 -18.36 -48.56 -15.29
CA MET A 113 -19.60 -47.93 -14.80
C MET A 113 -20.23 -46.95 -15.81
N SER A 114 -19.52 -46.58 -16.88
CA SER A 114 -20.08 -45.77 -17.98
C SER A 114 -21.25 -46.45 -18.71
N ASP A 115 -21.30 -47.79 -18.73
CA ASP A 115 -22.42 -48.57 -19.26
C ASP A 115 -23.65 -48.58 -18.33
N TYR A 116 -23.49 -48.11 -17.09
CA TYR A 116 -24.54 -48.05 -16.06
C TYR A 116 -24.79 -46.60 -15.59
N PRO A 117 -25.17 -45.70 -16.49
CA PRO A 117 -25.16 -44.25 -16.27
C PRO A 117 -26.01 -43.79 -15.07
N LEU A 118 -27.18 -44.40 -14.86
CA LEU A 118 -28.07 -44.08 -13.73
C LEU A 118 -27.47 -44.53 -12.39
N ALA A 119 -26.88 -45.73 -12.35
CA ALA A 119 -26.24 -46.24 -11.14
C ALA A 119 -25.01 -45.40 -10.78
N SER A 120 -24.24 -44.93 -11.76
CA SER A 120 -23.12 -44.01 -11.53
C SER A 120 -23.57 -42.71 -10.86
N VAL A 121 -24.64 -42.08 -11.35
CA VAL A 121 -25.21 -40.87 -10.72
C VAL A 121 -25.69 -41.16 -9.29
N ARG A 122 -26.41 -42.27 -9.08
CA ARG A 122 -26.93 -42.65 -7.76
C ARG A 122 -25.81 -42.94 -6.76
N LEU A 123 -24.72 -43.56 -7.19
CA LEU A 123 -23.56 -43.81 -6.35
C LEU A 123 -22.96 -42.48 -5.85
N TRP A 124 -22.77 -41.52 -6.75
CA TRP A 124 -22.33 -40.18 -6.39
C TRP A 124 -23.29 -39.50 -5.42
N ARG A 125 -24.61 -39.55 -5.68
CA ARG A 125 -25.62 -38.95 -4.78
C ARG A 125 -25.64 -39.59 -3.40
N LEU A 126 -25.51 -40.91 -3.30
CA LEU A 126 -25.38 -41.61 -2.02
C LEU A 126 -24.18 -41.09 -1.24
N VAL A 127 -23.03 -40.98 -1.91
CA VAL A 127 -21.79 -40.49 -1.28
C VAL A 127 -21.95 -39.05 -0.80
N VAL A 128 -22.56 -38.18 -1.60
CA VAL A 128 -22.80 -36.77 -1.23
C VAL A 128 -23.73 -36.66 -0.03
N ARG A 129 -24.85 -37.38 -0.02
CA ARG A 129 -25.83 -37.37 1.10
C ARG A 129 -25.24 -37.81 2.43
N HIS A 130 -24.32 -38.78 2.38
CA HIS A 130 -23.72 -39.38 3.56
C HIS A 130 -22.30 -38.87 3.83
N TYR A 131 -21.80 -37.91 3.05
CA TYR A 131 -20.39 -37.50 3.04
C TYR A 131 -19.85 -37.15 4.43
N GLN A 132 -20.63 -36.39 5.21
CA GLN A 132 -20.26 -35.97 6.56
C GLN A 132 -20.32 -37.10 7.61
N ILE A 133 -20.97 -38.22 7.31
CA ILE A 133 -21.08 -39.39 8.18
C ILE A 133 -20.05 -40.46 7.80
N LEU A 134 -19.52 -40.41 6.57
CA LEU A 134 -18.47 -41.32 6.12
C LEU A 134 -17.17 -41.11 6.93
N PRO A 135 -16.39 -42.17 7.20
CA PRO A 135 -15.10 -42.05 7.88
C PRO A 135 -14.15 -41.14 7.11
N ALA A 136 -13.48 -40.20 7.79
CA ALA A 136 -12.58 -39.22 7.16
C ALA A 136 -11.52 -39.88 6.24
N ARG A 137 -10.94 -41.00 6.70
CA ARG A 137 -9.95 -41.82 5.95
C ARG A 137 -10.48 -42.36 4.61
N GLU A 138 -11.79 -42.49 4.46
CA GLU A 138 -12.44 -43.06 3.26
C GLU A 138 -12.98 -41.99 2.31
N ARG A 139 -13.19 -40.74 2.79
CA ARG A 139 -13.79 -39.64 2.00
C ARG A 139 -12.97 -39.28 0.77
N LYS A 140 -11.76 -38.73 0.97
CA LYS A 140 -10.92 -38.21 -0.15
C LYS A 140 -10.53 -39.33 -1.13
N PRO A 141 -9.98 -40.49 -0.69
CA PRO A 141 -9.59 -41.57 -1.63
C PRO A 141 -10.78 -42.22 -2.33
N GLY A 142 -11.90 -42.39 -1.62
CA GLY A 142 -13.13 -42.96 -2.18
C GLY A 142 -13.73 -42.06 -3.25
N VAL A 143 -13.90 -40.76 -2.95
CA VAL A 143 -14.38 -39.75 -3.91
C VAL A 143 -13.44 -39.63 -5.10
N HIS A 144 -12.12 -39.69 -4.89
CA HIS A 144 -11.15 -39.69 -5.98
C HIS A 144 -11.34 -40.90 -6.91
N ALA A 145 -11.57 -42.09 -6.36
CA ALA A 145 -11.83 -43.29 -7.17
C ALA A 145 -13.10 -43.13 -8.04
N LEU A 146 -14.13 -42.46 -7.55
CA LEU A 146 -15.35 -42.21 -8.32
C LEU A 146 -15.18 -41.30 -9.53
N SER A 147 -14.06 -40.56 -9.64
CA SER A 147 -13.76 -39.76 -10.83
C SER A 147 -13.68 -40.59 -12.11
N PHE A 148 -13.33 -41.87 -11.99
CA PHE A 148 -13.31 -42.82 -13.10
C PHE A 148 -14.72 -43.33 -13.48
N ALA A 149 -15.73 -43.09 -12.64
CA ALA A 149 -17.15 -43.31 -12.92
C ALA A 149 -17.92 -41.97 -12.97
N ALA A 150 -17.48 -41.08 -13.85
CA ALA A 150 -18.09 -39.76 -14.00
C ALA A 150 -19.60 -39.88 -14.27
N ALA A 151 -20.39 -39.09 -13.54
CA ALA A 151 -21.82 -38.99 -13.76
C ALA A 151 -22.10 -38.46 -15.19
N PRO A 152 -22.88 -39.17 -16.02
CA PRO A 152 -23.15 -38.73 -17.38
C PRO A 152 -24.04 -37.48 -17.37
N PRO A 153 -23.71 -36.45 -18.18
CA PRO A 153 -24.46 -35.18 -18.22
C PRO A 153 -25.88 -35.34 -18.77
N ASP A 154 -26.16 -36.41 -19.53
CA ASP A 154 -27.48 -36.67 -20.13
C ASP A 154 -28.51 -37.23 -19.15
N GLN A 155 -28.07 -37.70 -17.98
CA GLN A 155 -28.98 -38.27 -16.98
C GLN A 155 -29.70 -37.16 -16.22
N ARG A 156 -31.02 -37.29 -16.07
CA ARG A 156 -31.85 -36.29 -15.37
C ARG A 156 -31.49 -36.16 -13.89
N GLU A 157 -31.11 -37.26 -13.25
CA GLU A 157 -30.68 -37.24 -11.84
C GLU A 157 -29.35 -36.49 -11.63
N THR A 158 -28.58 -36.19 -12.70
CA THR A 158 -27.34 -35.39 -12.61
C THR A 158 -27.65 -33.96 -12.14
N VAL A 159 -28.82 -33.41 -12.48
CA VAL A 159 -29.27 -32.11 -11.95
C VAL A 159 -29.44 -32.17 -10.44
N ASP A 160 -30.01 -33.26 -9.91
CA ASP A 160 -30.14 -33.43 -8.47
C ASP A 160 -28.77 -33.57 -7.82
N LEU A 161 -27.88 -34.36 -8.42
CA LEU A 161 -26.51 -34.56 -7.92
C LEU A 161 -25.78 -33.22 -7.79
N LEU A 162 -25.76 -32.38 -8.83
CA LEU A 162 -25.08 -31.09 -8.78
C LEU A 162 -25.71 -30.17 -7.73
N VAL A 163 -27.02 -30.19 -7.57
CA VAL A 163 -27.67 -29.38 -6.53
C VAL A 163 -27.31 -29.90 -5.13
N GLU A 164 -27.33 -31.22 -4.92
CA GLU A 164 -26.93 -31.86 -3.66
C GLU A 164 -25.46 -31.56 -3.31
N VAL A 165 -24.54 -31.61 -4.29
CA VAL A 165 -23.12 -31.25 -4.08
C VAL A 165 -22.97 -29.76 -3.78
N ALA A 166 -23.65 -28.88 -4.52
CA ALA A 166 -23.61 -27.46 -4.22
C ALA A 166 -24.17 -27.17 -2.82
N GLU A 167 -25.16 -27.91 -2.33
CA GLU A 167 -25.71 -27.75 -0.99
C GLU A 167 -24.76 -28.20 0.13
N THR A 168 -23.79 -29.10 -0.14
CA THR A 168 -22.78 -29.47 0.88
C THR A 168 -21.77 -28.35 1.10
N GLY A 169 -21.42 -27.62 0.04
CA GLY A 169 -20.34 -26.63 0.07
C GLY A 169 -18.93 -27.23 0.21
N ASP A 170 -18.77 -28.54 0.04
CA ASP A 170 -17.45 -29.19 0.12
C ASP A 170 -16.65 -28.91 -1.17
N SER A 171 -15.52 -28.22 -1.02
CA SER A 171 -14.68 -27.78 -2.15
C SER A 171 -14.09 -28.94 -2.94
N TRP A 172 -13.78 -30.06 -2.26
CA TRP A 172 -13.25 -31.26 -2.90
C TRP A 172 -14.30 -31.95 -3.77
N LEU A 173 -15.52 -32.19 -3.26
CA LEU A 173 -16.64 -32.72 -4.03
C LEU A 173 -16.96 -31.82 -5.23
N ALA A 174 -16.99 -30.51 -5.03
CA ALA A 174 -17.22 -29.56 -6.10
C ALA A 174 -16.14 -29.67 -7.20
N PHE A 175 -14.86 -29.66 -6.81
CA PHE A 175 -13.73 -29.85 -7.73
C PHE A 175 -13.84 -31.15 -8.54
N MET A 176 -14.24 -32.25 -7.89
CA MET A 176 -14.41 -33.54 -8.56
C MET A 176 -15.57 -33.55 -9.55
N MET A 177 -16.65 -32.81 -9.28
CA MET A 177 -17.77 -32.63 -10.23
C MET A 177 -17.40 -31.77 -11.44
N GLU A 178 -16.54 -30.77 -11.26
CA GLU A 178 -16.04 -29.90 -12.34
C GLU A 178 -15.18 -30.64 -13.36
N ARG A 179 -14.51 -31.70 -12.94
CA ARG A 179 -13.76 -32.58 -13.84
C ARG A 179 -14.61 -33.62 -14.59
N GLY A 180 -15.91 -33.71 -14.29
CA GLY A 180 -16.81 -34.71 -14.86
C GLY A 180 -18.13 -34.12 -15.38
N PRO A 181 -19.25 -34.25 -14.63
CA PRO A 181 -20.59 -33.89 -15.10
C PRO A 181 -20.84 -32.39 -15.33
N ALA A 182 -20.15 -31.49 -14.59
CA ALA A 182 -20.39 -30.06 -14.70
C ALA A 182 -19.66 -29.49 -15.93
N CYS A 183 -20.37 -29.39 -17.06
CA CYS A 183 -19.84 -28.84 -18.30
C CYS A 183 -20.84 -27.89 -18.98
N GLU A 184 -20.36 -27.07 -19.93
CA GLU A 184 -21.18 -26.08 -20.67
C GLU A 184 -22.40 -26.67 -21.39
N ALA A 185 -22.40 -27.98 -21.68
CA ALA A 185 -23.54 -28.64 -22.31
C ALA A 185 -24.77 -28.74 -21.39
N MET A 186 -24.60 -28.60 -20.06
CA MET A 186 -25.64 -28.79 -19.06
C MET A 186 -26.81 -27.82 -19.20
N GLY A 187 -26.56 -26.52 -19.37
CA GLY A 187 -27.62 -25.52 -19.45
C GLY A 187 -28.58 -25.70 -20.63
N ARG A 188 -28.11 -26.30 -21.74
CA ARG A 188 -28.97 -26.63 -22.89
C ARG A 188 -29.81 -27.89 -22.68
N ARG A 189 -29.26 -28.86 -21.95
CA ARG A 189 -29.90 -30.17 -21.72
C ARG A 189 -30.90 -30.14 -20.57
N HIS A 190 -30.61 -29.35 -19.54
CA HIS A 190 -31.38 -29.27 -18.30
C HIS A 190 -31.63 -27.80 -17.90
N PRO A 191 -32.60 -27.11 -18.53
CA PRO A 191 -32.88 -25.70 -18.26
C PRO A 191 -33.33 -25.43 -16.81
N GLU A 192 -33.85 -26.43 -16.11
CA GLU A 192 -34.23 -26.32 -14.70
C GLU A 192 -33.04 -26.15 -13.75
N LEU A 193 -31.83 -26.56 -14.15
CA LEU A 193 -30.64 -26.51 -13.30
C LEU A 193 -30.37 -25.09 -12.79
N GLY A 194 -30.47 -24.09 -13.68
CA GLY A 194 -30.24 -22.69 -13.33
C GLY A 194 -31.17 -22.18 -12.24
N ALA A 195 -32.47 -22.51 -12.32
CA ALA A 195 -33.45 -22.15 -11.30
C ALA A 195 -33.20 -22.84 -9.95
N ARG A 196 -32.58 -24.02 -9.94
CA ARG A 196 -32.26 -24.76 -8.71
C ARG A 196 -30.99 -24.24 -8.05
N LEU A 197 -29.91 -24.06 -8.81
CA LEU A 197 -28.67 -23.46 -8.32
C LEU A 197 -28.90 -22.02 -7.83
N ALA A 198 -29.78 -21.26 -8.50
CA ALA A 198 -30.20 -19.93 -8.01
C ALA A 198 -30.82 -19.97 -6.61
N ARG A 199 -31.56 -21.04 -6.26
CA ARG A 199 -32.08 -21.22 -4.88
C ARG A 199 -30.97 -21.54 -3.89
N VAL A 200 -29.99 -22.36 -4.26
CA VAL A 200 -28.82 -22.64 -3.42
C VAL A 200 -27.99 -21.37 -3.20
N LEU A 201 -27.83 -20.55 -4.24
CA LEU A 201 -27.17 -19.24 -4.13
C LEU A 201 -27.88 -18.29 -3.15
N ASP A 202 -29.21 -18.25 -3.16
CA ASP A 202 -29.98 -17.38 -2.25
C ASP A 202 -30.10 -17.94 -0.82
N HIS A 203 -30.21 -19.26 -0.67
CA HIS A 203 -30.67 -19.91 0.56
C HIS A 203 -29.74 -21.01 1.10
N GLY A 204 -28.59 -21.25 0.45
CA GLY A 204 -27.59 -22.20 0.92
C GLY A 204 -27.16 -21.89 2.35
N LYS A 205 -26.93 -22.95 3.14
CA LYS A 205 -26.65 -22.84 4.58
C LYS A 205 -25.26 -22.25 4.84
N THR A 206 -24.28 -22.61 4.01
CA THR A 206 -22.88 -22.16 4.12
C THR A 206 -22.54 -21.23 2.96
N TRP A 207 -21.46 -20.46 3.09
CA TRP A 207 -20.96 -19.64 2.00
C TRP A 207 -20.32 -20.47 0.89
N ALA A 208 -19.58 -21.52 1.24
CA ALA A 208 -19.01 -22.44 0.26
C ALA A 208 -20.08 -23.09 -0.64
N ALA A 209 -21.27 -23.38 -0.08
CA ALA A 209 -22.41 -23.86 -0.86
C ALA A 209 -22.92 -22.82 -1.87
N ARG A 210 -23.07 -21.57 -1.41
CA ARG A 210 -23.51 -20.45 -2.27
C ARG A 210 -22.49 -20.12 -3.35
N GLU A 211 -21.21 -20.18 -3.00
CA GLU A 211 -20.11 -19.96 -3.93
C GLU A 211 -20.06 -21.03 -5.01
N THR A 212 -20.14 -22.31 -4.62
CA THR A 212 -20.21 -23.44 -5.58
C THR A 212 -21.41 -23.27 -6.51
N ALA A 213 -22.57 -22.90 -5.96
CA ALA A 213 -23.75 -22.62 -6.76
C ALA A 213 -23.56 -21.42 -7.72
N ALA A 214 -22.95 -20.32 -7.26
CA ALA A 214 -22.64 -19.16 -8.10
C ALA A 214 -21.72 -19.56 -9.26
N ARG A 215 -20.62 -20.26 -8.96
CA ARG A 215 -19.65 -20.73 -9.95
C ARG A 215 -20.30 -21.62 -11.01
N TRP A 216 -21.14 -22.58 -10.62
CA TRP A 216 -21.78 -23.50 -11.57
C TRP A 216 -22.92 -22.90 -12.39
N LEU A 217 -23.46 -21.75 -12.00
CA LEU A 217 -24.39 -21.01 -12.87
C LEU A 217 -23.74 -20.60 -14.19
N SER A 218 -22.41 -20.50 -14.27
CA SER A 218 -21.66 -20.26 -15.52
C SER A 218 -21.96 -21.30 -16.62
N PHE A 219 -22.42 -22.51 -16.26
CA PHE A 219 -22.76 -23.58 -17.21
C PHE A 219 -24.28 -23.81 -17.38
N ALA A 220 -25.13 -23.10 -16.62
CA ALA A 220 -26.58 -23.29 -16.61
C ALA A 220 -27.35 -22.33 -17.55
N ASP A 221 -28.66 -22.53 -17.72
CA ASP A 221 -29.56 -21.50 -18.29
C ASP A 221 -29.79 -20.39 -17.24
N LEU A 222 -29.40 -19.17 -17.60
CA LEU A 222 -29.38 -18.03 -16.69
C LEU A 222 -30.72 -17.32 -16.54
N ARG A 223 -31.70 -17.54 -17.42
CA ARG A 223 -32.93 -16.72 -17.43
C ARG A 223 -33.63 -16.67 -16.07
N ALA A 224 -33.71 -17.81 -15.39
CA ALA A 224 -34.29 -17.91 -14.05
C ALA A 224 -33.34 -17.49 -12.92
N ALA A 225 -32.03 -17.48 -13.16
CA ALA A 225 -30.99 -17.19 -12.17
C ALA A 225 -30.59 -15.71 -12.09
N ILE A 226 -30.86 -14.91 -13.13
CA ILE A 226 -30.53 -13.48 -13.19
C ILE A 226 -30.94 -12.71 -11.92
N PRO A 227 -32.16 -12.83 -11.38
CA PRO A 227 -32.54 -12.11 -10.16
C PRO A 227 -31.68 -12.49 -8.94
N SER A 228 -31.31 -13.76 -8.82
CA SER A 228 -30.46 -14.26 -7.72
C SER A 228 -29.02 -13.80 -7.88
N LEU A 229 -28.46 -13.80 -9.10
CA LEU A 229 -27.13 -13.27 -9.38
C LEU A 229 -27.04 -11.77 -9.03
N ARG A 230 -28.06 -10.97 -9.38
CA ARG A 230 -28.08 -9.54 -9.00
C ARG A 230 -28.20 -9.31 -7.50
N ARG A 231 -28.90 -10.19 -6.76
CA ARG A 231 -28.89 -10.17 -5.29
C ARG A 231 -27.53 -10.59 -4.72
N ALA A 232 -26.86 -11.55 -5.35
CA ALA A 232 -25.55 -12.06 -4.94
C ALA A 232 -24.47 -10.97 -4.99
N LEU A 233 -24.55 -10.02 -5.93
CA LEU A 233 -23.69 -8.84 -5.96
C LEU A 233 -23.72 -8.03 -4.65
N ARG A 234 -24.84 -8.04 -3.94
CA ARG A 234 -25.04 -7.29 -2.68
C ARG A 234 -24.74 -8.10 -1.41
N ARG A 235 -24.19 -9.31 -1.56
CA ARG A 235 -23.90 -10.21 -0.42
C ARG A 235 -22.49 -9.97 0.10
N PRO A 236 -22.24 -10.05 1.42
CA PRO A 236 -20.93 -9.71 1.98
C PRO A 236 -19.95 -10.89 1.88
N HIS A 237 -19.68 -11.35 0.65
CA HIS A 237 -18.76 -12.45 0.32
C HIS A 237 -18.14 -12.26 -1.06
N ALA A 238 -16.82 -12.05 -1.13
CA ALA A 238 -16.13 -11.59 -2.33
C ALA A 238 -16.25 -12.57 -3.51
N ARG A 239 -16.02 -13.88 -3.29
CA ARG A 239 -16.07 -14.88 -4.37
C ARG A 239 -17.47 -15.04 -4.97
N VAL A 240 -18.51 -15.05 -4.14
CA VAL A 240 -19.92 -15.05 -4.58
C VAL A 240 -20.22 -13.82 -5.46
N ARG A 241 -19.76 -12.63 -5.07
CA ARG A 241 -19.90 -11.43 -5.89
C ARG A 241 -19.17 -11.53 -7.20
N TRP A 242 -17.92 -12.00 -7.16
CA TRP A 242 -17.07 -12.11 -8.33
C TRP A 242 -17.70 -13.02 -9.38
N PHE A 243 -18.08 -14.26 -9.02
CA PHE A 243 -18.75 -15.17 -9.95
C PHE A 243 -20.08 -14.58 -10.46
N ALA A 244 -20.86 -13.94 -9.58
CA ALA A 244 -22.10 -13.30 -10.02
C ALA A 244 -21.85 -12.17 -11.03
N LEU A 245 -20.84 -11.35 -10.81
CA LEU A 245 -20.47 -10.24 -11.67
C LEU A 245 -19.93 -10.74 -13.01
N GLU A 246 -19.01 -11.70 -13.00
CA GLU A 246 -18.43 -12.33 -14.18
C GLU A 246 -19.53 -12.95 -15.07
N ILE A 247 -20.42 -13.77 -14.49
CA ILE A 247 -21.52 -14.41 -15.22
C ILE A 247 -22.46 -13.35 -15.82
N LEU A 248 -22.80 -12.31 -15.06
CA LEU A 248 -23.64 -11.22 -15.56
C LEU A 248 -22.95 -10.43 -16.68
N LEU A 249 -21.64 -10.22 -16.62
CA LEU A 249 -20.89 -9.50 -17.65
C LEU A 249 -20.73 -10.28 -18.95
N GLU A 250 -20.48 -11.59 -18.86
CA GLU A 250 -20.14 -12.41 -20.02
C GLU A 250 -21.38 -13.00 -20.69
N ARG A 251 -22.28 -13.57 -19.88
CA ARG A 251 -23.40 -14.39 -20.38
C ARG A 251 -24.74 -13.65 -20.35
N ALA A 252 -24.88 -12.61 -19.53
CA ALA A 252 -26.11 -11.82 -19.42
C ALA A 252 -25.87 -10.30 -19.34
N PRO A 253 -25.06 -9.68 -20.24
CA PRO A 253 -24.60 -8.29 -20.09
C PRO A 253 -25.72 -7.26 -20.00
N ARG A 254 -26.89 -7.54 -20.61
CA ARG A 254 -28.07 -6.66 -20.54
C ARG A 254 -28.77 -6.66 -19.17
N ALA A 255 -28.47 -7.65 -18.33
CA ALA A 255 -29.04 -7.77 -17.00
C ALA A 255 -28.23 -7.05 -15.92
N LEU A 256 -26.94 -6.78 -16.16
CA LEU A 256 -26.12 -5.96 -15.28
C LEU A 256 -26.47 -4.49 -15.46
N SER A 257 -26.92 -3.83 -14.38
CA SER A 257 -27.35 -2.43 -14.43
C SER A 257 -26.30 -1.48 -13.86
N ALA A 258 -26.43 -0.19 -14.17
CA ALA A 258 -25.61 0.86 -13.58
C ALA A 258 -25.72 0.87 -12.05
N ASP A 259 -26.91 0.67 -11.49
CA ASP A 259 -27.13 0.64 -10.04
C ASP A 259 -26.38 -0.50 -9.36
N ASP A 260 -26.24 -1.65 -10.03
CA ASP A 260 -25.49 -2.78 -9.47
C ASP A 260 -23.98 -2.47 -9.40
N VAL A 261 -23.42 -1.87 -10.46
CA VAL A 261 -22.00 -1.49 -10.49
C VAL A 261 -21.74 -0.30 -9.54
N GLN A 262 -22.63 0.69 -9.50
CA GLN A 262 -22.53 1.83 -8.59
C GLN A 262 -22.44 1.35 -7.13
N TRP A 263 -23.34 0.44 -6.72
CA TRP A 263 -23.34 -0.11 -5.37
C TRP A 263 -22.03 -0.80 -5.02
N LEU A 264 -21.46 -1.60 -5.94
CA LEU A 264 -20.17 -2.28 -5.71
C LEU A 264 -19.01 -1.29 -5.52
N LEU A 265 -19.04 -0.15 -6.21
CA LEU A 265 -18.01 0.87 -6.08
C LEU A 265 -18.14 1.65 -4.78
N GLU A 266 -19.36 2.00 -4.37
CA GLU A 266 -19.64 2.62 -3.07
C GLU A 266 -19.22 1.69 -1.93
N ASP A 267 -19.61 0.42 -2.02
CA ASP A 267 -19.24 -0.60 -1.04
C ASP A 267 -17.72 -0.83 -0.97
N ALA A 268 -16.96 -0.67 -2.06
CA ALA A 268 -15.51 -0.74 -2.04
C ALA A 268 -14.82 0.44 -1.32
N VAL A 269 -15.52 1.56 -1.12
CA VAL A 269 -15.04 2.69 -0.30
C VAL A 269 -15.19 2.36 1.18
N ASP A 270 -16.32 1.75 1.54
CA ASP A 270 -16.72 1.48 2.92
C ASP A 270 -16.16 0.15 3.45
N HIS A 271 -16.07 -0.87 2.60
CA HIS A 271 -15.70 -2.25 2.92
C HIS A 271 -14.58 -2.77 1.98
N PRO A 272 -13.33 -2.28 2.09
CA PRO A 272 -12.22 -2.83 1.31
C PRO A 272 -12.01 -4.32 1.61
N LEU A 273 -11.38 -5.05 0.68
CA LEU A 273 -10.99 -6.44 0.93
C LEU A 273 -9.94 -6.50 2.06
N PRO A 274 -10.02 -7.49 2.97
CA PRO A 274 -9.14 -7.57 4.12
C PRO A 274 -7.71 -7.93 3.68
N HIS A 275 -6.73 -7.58 4.51
CA HIS A 275 -5.33 -7.95 4.29
C HIS A 275 -5.16 -9.47 4.34
N GLY A 276 -4.37 -10.04 3.43
CA GLY A 276 -4.13 -11.48 3.37
C GLY A 276 -5.20 -12.27 2.61
N PHE A 277 -6.29 -11.63 2.18
CA PHE A 277 -7.24 -12.22 1.24
C PHE A 277 -6.51 -12.62 -0.06
N GLY A 278 -6.31 -13.92 -0.25
CA GLY A 278 -5.62 -14.48 -1.42
C GLY A 278 -4.22 -15.08 -1.16
N SER A 279 -3.70 -15.12 0.06
CA SER A 279 -2.39 -15.75 0.34
C SER A 279 -2.35 -17.25 0.02
N ARG A 280 -3.48 -17.96 0.15
CA ARG A 280 -3.66 -19.37 -0.28
C ARG A 280 -4.29 -19.51 -1.69
N SER A 281 -4.92 -18.46 -2.24
CA SER A 281 -5.40 -18.43 -3.64
C SER A 281 -5.35 -17.01 -4.24
N TYR A 282 -4.25 -16.70 -4.92
CA TYR A 282 -4.00 -15.41 -5.59
C TYR A 282 -5.08 -15.02 -6.62
N GLU A 283 -5.95 -15.94 -7.02
CA GLU A 283 -6.90 -15.78 -8.12
C GLU A 283 -8.13 -14.91 -7.77
N THR A 284 -8.47 -14.71 -6.49
CA THR A 284 -9.79 -14.17 -6.12
C THR A 284 -9.88 -12.65 -6.04
N ALA A 285 -8.89 -11.98 -5.44
CA ALA A 285 -8.90 -10.53 -5.29
C ALA A 285 -8.65 -9.83 -6.63
N GLU A 286 -7.60 -10.25 -7.35
CA GLU A 286 -7.25 -9.70 -8.67
C GLU A 286 -8.35 -9.99 -9.69
N GLY A 287 -8.87 -11.22 -9.72
CA GLY A 287 -9.96 -11.60 -10.61
C GLY A 287 -11.23 -10.77 -10.39
N TYR A 288 -11.63 -10.56 -9.14
CA TYR A 288 -12.76 -9.69 -8.81
C TYR A 288 -12.50 -8.24 -9.22
N ALA A 289 -11.33 -7.71 -8.90
CA ALA A 289 -10.93 -6.33 -9.22
C ALA A 289 -10.95 -6.06 -10.73
N ASP A 290 -10.38 -6.95 -11.54
CA ASP A 290 -10.33 -6.84 -13.00
C ASP A 290 -11.72 -7.01 -13.64
N THR A 291 -12.53 -7.91 -13.09
CA THR A 291 -13.93 -8.07 -13.49
C THR A 291 -14.72 -6.79 -13.23
N LEU A 292 -14.48 -6.12 -12.09
CA LEU A 292 -15.11 -4.87 -11.74
C LEU A 292 -14.64 -3.69 -12.63
N VAL A 293 -13.35 -3.62 -13.01
CA VAL A 293 -12.86 -2.68 -14.03
C VAL A 293 -13.62 -2.87 -15.34
N THR A 294 -13.77 -4.12 -15.78
CA THR A 294 -14.51 -4.46 -17.01
C THR A 294 -16.00 -4.07 -16.91
N ALA A 295 -16.61 -4.24 -15.73
CA ALA A 295 -17.98 -3.80 -15.48
C ALA A 295 -18.13 -2.28 -15.58
N VAL A 296 -17.20 -1.53 -14.98
CA VAL A 296 -17.18 -0.07 -15.05
C VAL A 296 -17.05 0.41 -16.50
N ALA A 297 -16.15 -0.20 -17.27
CA ALA A 297 -15.95 0.14 -18.68
C ALA A 297 -17.21 -0.09 -19.54
N LYS A 298 -17.90 -1.22 -19.33
CA LYS A 298 -19.09 -1.59 -20.12
C LYS A 298 -20.36 -0.85 -19.70
N VAL A 299 -20.57 -0.65 -18.40
CA VAL A 299 -21.84 -0.14 -17.85
C VAL A 299 -21.78 1.37 -17.61
N ARG A 300 -20.62 1.91 -17.22
CA ARG A 300 -20.36 3.34 -16.95
C ARG A 300 -21.44 4.00 -16.07
N PRO A 301 -21.59 3.60 -14.80
CA PRO A 301 -22.57 4.22 -13.91
C PRO A 301 -22.37 5.75 -13.77
N PRO A 302 -23.43 6.59 -13.82
CA PRO A 302 -23.26 8.05 -13.89
C PRO A 302 -22.39 8.68 -12.79
N GLU A 303 -22.45 8.14 -11.58
CA GLU A 303 -21.71 8.65 -10.41
C GLU A 303 -20.58 7.72 -9.96
N GLY A 304 -20.22 6.71 -10.76
CA GLY A 304 -19.21 5.72 -10.36
C GLY A 304 -17.80 6.31 -10.25
N TRP A 305 -17.56 7.45 -10.89
CA TRP A 305 -16.30 8.17 -10.78
C TRP A 305 -16.04 8.72 -9.36
N ARG A 306 -17.09 8.99 -8.56
CA ARG A 306 -16.95 9.54 -7.20
C ARG A 306 -16.27 8.57 -6.24
N PRO A 307 -16.82 7.35 -5.99
CA PRO A 307 -16.15 6.38 -5.11
C PRO A 307 -14.75 6.03 -5.63
N LEU A 308 -14.58 5.86 -6.94
CA LEU A 308 -13.27 5.62 -7.53
C LEU A 308 -12.27 6.75 -7.30
N SER A 309 -12.72 8.01 -7.33
CA SER A 309 -11.84 9.15 -7.02
C SER A 309 -11.42 9.14 -5.55
N VAL A 310 -12.33 8.80 -4.63
CA VAL A 310 -12.01 8.63 -3.21
C VAL A 310 -10.90 7.60 -3.04
N VAL A 311 -11.03 6.41 -3.65
CA VAL A 311 -10.00 5.36 -3.55
C VAL A 311 -8.69 5.77 -4.23
N ALA A 312 -8.75 6.39 -5.42
CA ALA A 312 -7.57 6.84 -6.15
C ALA A 312 -6.80 7.98 -5.45
N ASP A 313 -7.46 8.75 -4.59
CA ASP A 313 -6.82 9.78 -3.76
C ASP A 313 -6.35 9.21 -2.40
N GLY A 314 -6.43 7.89 -2.20
CA GLY A 314 -6.06 7.21 -0.96
C GLY A 314 -7.11 7.35 0.16
N GLY A 315 -8.31 7.85 -0.15
CA GLY A 315 -9.42 8.06 0.77
C GLY A 315 -10.19 6.78 1.16
N GLY A 316 -11.30 6.97 1.89
CA GLY A 316 -12.21 5.91 2.39
C GLY A 316 -12.03 5.60 3.87
N VAL A 317 -12.86 4.72 4.44
CA VAL A 317 -12.90 4.41 5.90
C VAL A 317 -11.53 3.92 6.43
N HIS A 318 -10.61 3.51 5.53
CA HIS A 318 -9.30 2.95 5.87
C HIS A 318 -8.12 3.52 5.05
N ILE A 319 -7.95 4.85 5.03
CA ILE A 319 -6.84 5.59 4.36
C ILE A 319 -5.43 5.01 4.65
N ARG A 320 -5.25 4.26 5.74
CA ARG A 320 -3.95 3.77 6.21
C ARG A 320 -3.62 2.32 5.85
N ARG A 321 -4.52 1.58 5.18
CA ARG A 321 -4.35 0.15 4.86
C ARG A 321 -4.04 -0.06 3.38
N ASP A 322 -3.08 -0.93 3.09
CA ASP A 322 -2.84 -1.53 1.77
C ASP A 322 -4.06 -2.35 1.32
N ARG A 323 -4.86 -1.84 0.38
CA ARG A 323 -6.13 -2.48 -0.01
C ARG A 323 -5.83 -3.66 -0.94
N ALA A 324 -6.05 -4.89 -0.49
CA ALA A 324 -5.82 -6.07 -1.33
C ALA A 324 -6.69 -6.02 -2.61
N GLY A 325 -6.07 -5.78 -3.77
CA GLY A 325 -6.73 -5.80 -5.09
C GLY A 325 -7.64 -4.61 -5.43
N LEU A 326 -8.13 -3.85 -4.45
CA LEU A 326 -8.99 -2.65 -4.64
C LEU A 326 -8.30 -1.36 -4.19
N ASP A 327 -7.02 -1.25 -4.53
CA ASP A 327 -6.13 -0.13 -4.20
C ASP A 327 -6.27 1.08 -5.14
N MET A 328 -5.37 2.04 -4.94
CA MET A 328 -5.22 3.23 -5.79
C MET A 328 -5.00 2.86 -7.26
N GLY A 329 -4.15 1.87 -7.53
CA GLY A 329 -3.82 1.42 -8.89
C GLY A 329 -5.04 0.84 -9.59
N TRP A 330 -5.80 -0.03 -8.91
CA TRP A 330 -7.09 -0.53 -9.38
C TRP A 330 -8.08 0.59 -9.67
N ALA A 331 -8.26 1.52 -8.73
CA ALA A 331 -9.20 2.63 -8.88
C ALA A 331 -8.83 3.52 -10.08
N LEU A 332 -7.52 3.74 -10.30
CA LEU A 332 -7.02 4.48 -11.45
C LEU A 332 -7.29 3.74 -12.78
N ARG A 333 -7.12 2.40 -12.82
CA ARG A 333 -7.50 1.57 -13.98
C ARG A 333 -9.00 1.64 -14.27
N ALA A 334 -9.85 1.54 -13.24
CA ALA A 334 -11.29 1.65 -13.37
C ALA A 334 -11.74 3.04 -13.84
N LEU A 335 -11.13 4.11 -13.31
CA LEU A 335 -11.35 5.49 -13.79
C LEU A 335 -10.95 5.63 -15.25
N ALA A 336 -9.79 5.11 -15.65
CA ALA A 336 -9.32 5.20 -17.03
C ALA A 336 -10.26 4.47 -18.00
N ALA A 337 -10.80 3.31 -17.58
CA ALA A 337 -11.70 2.51 -18.39
C ALA A 337 -13.11 3.11 -18.53
N GLY A 338 -13.68 3.68 -17.46
CA GLY A 338 -15.05 4.21 -17.46
C GLY A 338 -15.18 5.74 -17.59
N TYR A 339 -14.18 6.49 -17.15
CA TYR A 339 -14.21 7.96 -17.04
C TYR A 339 -12.84 8.57 -17.38
N PRO A 340 -12.35 8.36 -18.61
CA PRO A 340 -10.99 8.75 -19.00
C PRO A 340 -10.71 10.23 -18.68
N GLU A 341 -11.68 11.11 -18.90
CA GLU A 341 -11.60 12.55 -18.59
C GLU A 341 -11.28 12.86 -17.12
N ARG A 342 -11.62 11.98 -16.18
CA ARG A 342 -11.34 12.10 -14.75
C ARG A 342 -10.02 11.43 -14.34
N ALA A 343 -9.55 10.48 -15.14
CA ALA A 343 -8.32 9.73 -14.89
C ALA A 343 -7.07 10.47 -15.39
N LEU A 344 -7.19 11.27 -16.46
CA LEU A 344 -6.05 11.84 -17.18
C LEU A 344 -5.04 12.57 -16.29
N SER A 345 -5.50 13.54 -15.48
CA SER A 345 -4.60 14.33 -14.63
C SER A 345 -3.86 13.46 -13.62
N ARG A 346 -4.52 12.43 -13.08
CA ARG A 346 -3.91 11.49 -12.12
C ARG A 346 -2.89 10.59 -12.81
N ILE A 347 -3.19 10.06 -14.00
CA ILE A 347 -2.24 9.26 -14.78
C ILE A 347 -1.01 10.09 -15.14
N ASP A 348 -1.21 11.32 -15.62
CA ASP A 348 -0.11 12.21 -16.01
C ASP A 348 0.76 12.58 -14.80
N ARG A 349 0.11 12.82 -13.64
CA ARG A 349 0.78 12.99 -12.35
C ARG A 349 1.64 11.78 -12.01
N GLU A 350 1.05 10.61 -11.89
CA GLU A 350 1.79 9.42 -11.46
C GLU A 350 2.91 9.04 -12.45
N LEU A 351 2.72 9.21 -13.77
CA LEU A 351 3.76 8.99 -14.79
C LEU A 351 4.95 9.96 -14.66
N ALA A 352 4.68 11.20 -14.23
CA ALA A 352 5.70 12.21 -14.01
C ALA A 352 6.45 12.05 -12.68
N GLY A 353 5.92 11.24 -11.77
CA GLY A 353 6.54 11.01 -10.46
C GLY A 353 7.84 10.21 -10.50
N THR A 354 8.52 10.14 -9.37
CA THR A 354 9.80 9.45 -9.17
C THR A 354 9.65 7.99 -8.75
N ARG A 355 8.47 7.61 -8.22
CA ARG A 355 8.20 6.29 -7.65
C ARG A 355 7.86 5.27 -8.73
N SER A 356 8.72 4.27 -8.88
CA SER A 356 8.63 3.25 -9.93
C SER A 356 7.29 2.49 -9.94
N TRP A 357 6.79 2.08 -8.78
CA TRP A 357 5.56 1.30 -8.65
C TRP A 357 4.32 2.11 -9.06
N ARG A 358 4.20 3.38 -8.64
CA ARG A 358 3.10 4.27 -9.05
C ARG A 358 3.10 4.54 -10.55
N ARG A 359 4.28 4.74 -11.14
CA ARG A 359 4.40 4.88 -12.59
C ARG A 359 3.98 3.62 -13.32
N MET A 360 4.28 2.44 -12.78
CA MET A 360 3.82 1.18 -13.35
C MET A 360 2.29 1.09 -13.33
N GLU A 361 1.65 1.39 -12.19
CA GLU A 361 0.18 1.45 -12.07
C GLU A 361 -0.42 2.46 -13.06
N ALA A 362 0.23 3.60 -13.24
CA ALA A 362 -0.20 4.62 -14.21
C ALA A 362 -0.07 4.16 -15.67
N VAL A 363 0.93 3.34 -16.00
CA VAL A 363 1.04 2.71 -17.32
C VAL A 363 -0.06 1.68 -17.54
N GLU A 364 -0.35 0.84 -16.54
CA GLU A 364 -1.46 -0.13 -16.62
C GLU A 364 -2.81 0.58 -16.76
N ALA A 365 -3.03 1.65 -16.00
CA ALA A 365 -4.22 2.49 -16.12
C ALA A 365 -4.28 3.21 -17.47
N ALA A 366 -3.16 3.74 -17.96
CA ALA A 366 -3.09 4.33 -19.29
C ALA A 366 -3.55 3.33 -20.35
N GLY A 367 -3.18 2.05 -20.23
CA GLY A 367 -3.62 0.95 -21.11
C GLY A 367 -5.14 0.84 -21.31
N GLN A 368 -5.94 1.33 -20.36
CA GLN A 368 -7.40 1.36 -20.44
C GLN A 368 -7.97 2.59 -21.15
N LEU A 369 -7.13 3.60 -21.44
CA LEU A 369 -7.56 4.82 -22.10
C LEU A 369 -7.89 4.59 -23.60
N PRO A 370 -8.76 5.44 -24.18
CA PRO A 370 -8.89 5.55 -25.62
C PRO A 370 -7.56 5.86 -26.31
N ASP A 371 -7.36 5.36 -27.53
CA ASP A 371 -6.09 5.41 -28.28
C ASP A 371 -5.48 6.81 -28.37
N GLU A 372 -6.29 7.85 -28.58
CA GLU A 372 -5.85 9.25 -28.67
C GLU A 372 -5.20 9.75 -27.37
N LEU A 373 -5.70 9.28 -26.24
CA LEU A 373 -5.20 9.62 -24.91
C LEU A 373 -4.06 8.68 -24.49
N LEU A 374 -4.12 7.40 -24.88
CA LEU A 374 -3.11 6.39 -24.57
C LEU A 374 -1.73 6.72 -25.18
N ARG A 375 -1.69 7.09 -26.48
CA ARG A 375 -0.43 7.29 -27.23
C ARG A 375 0.59 8.21 -26.56
N PRO A 376 0.27 9.47 -26.20
CA PRO A 376 1.25 10.37 -25.59
C PRO A 376 1.79 9.83 -24.26
N ARG A 377 0.99 9.06 -23.52
CA ARG A 377 1.32 8.52 -22.20
C ARG A 377 2.23 7.31 -22.27
N LEU A 378 1.99 6.40 -23.23
CA LEU A 378 2.93 5.31 -23.50
C LEU A 378 4.29 5.83 -23.99
N LEU A 379 4.29 6.85 -24.86
CA LEU A 379 5.53 7.50 -25.28
C LEU A 379 6.25 8.16 -24.09
N GLU A 380 5.52 8.78 -23.17
CA GLU A 380 6.13 9.38 -21.99
C GLU A 380 6.68 8.34 -21.02
N ALA A 381 5.96 7.23 -20.81
CA ALA A 381 6.42 6.11 -20.00
C ALA A 381 7.69 5.47 -20.57
N ALA A 382 7.74 5.27 -21.89
CA ALA A 382 8.86 4.64 -22.59
C ALA A 382 10.14 5.51 -22.63
N LYS A 383 10.04 6.80 -22.30
CA LYS A 383 11.19 7.71 -22.09
C LYS A 383 11.87 7.52 -20.72
N GLY A 384 11.30 6.74 -19.80
CA GLY A 384 11.79 6.62 -18.43
C GLY A 384 13.02 5.73 -18.27
N PRO A 385 13.70 5.75 -17.10
CA PRO A 385 14.87 4.90 -16.85
C PRO A 385 14.54 3.46 -16.41
N SER A 386 13.33 3.16 -15.92
CA SER A 386 12.95 1.79 -15.54
C SER A 386 12.63 0.90 -16.71
N HIS A 387 13.34 -0.22 -16.76
CA HIS A 387 13.16 -1.25 -17.76
C HIS A 387 11.76 -1.84 -17.74
N ARG A 388 11.23 -2.14 -16.54
CA ARG A 388 9.89 -2.74 -16.41
C ARG A 388 8.81 -1.83 -16.99
N ILE A 389 8.88 -0.53 -16.69
CA ILE A 389 7.94 0.48 -17.20
C ILE A 389 8.09 0.63 -18.72
N ILE A 390 9.32 0.72 -19.22
CA ILE A 390 9.60 0.83 -20.66
C ILE A 390 9.05 -0.37 -21.43
N GLU A 391 9.40 -1.58 -21.01
CA GLU A 391 8.97 -2.80 -21.69
C GLU A 391 7.46 -3.00 -21.58
N ARG A 392 6.85 -2.65 -20.44
CA ARG A 392 5.39 -2.68 -20.34
C ARG A 392 4.71 -1.67 -21.26
N ALA A 393 5.23 -0.44 -21.35
CA ALA A 393 4.71 0.57 -22.26
C ALA A 393 4.86 0.15 -23.74
N LYS A 394 5.98 -0.47 -24.10
CA LYS A 394 6.21 -1.03 -25.45
C LYS A 394 5.29 -2.22 -25.74
N ALA A 395 5.10 -3.13 -24.78
CA ALA A 395 4.19 -4.26 -24.92
C ALA A 395 2.75 -3.76 -25.15
N LEU A 396 2.27 -2.84 -24.32
CA LEU A 396 0.96 -2.20 -24.50
C LEU A 396 0.86 -1.47 -25.85
N TRP A 397 1.91 -0.77 -26.29
CA TRP A 397 1.93 -0.14 -27.60
C TRP A 397 1.78 -1.17 -28.72
N PHE A 398 2.55 -2.25 -28.67
CA PHE A 398 2.50 -3.31 -29.68
C PHE A 398 1.14 -4.03 -29.68
N GLU A 399 0.62 -4.38 -28.51
CA GLU A 399 -0.70 -5.00 -28.33
C GLU A 399 -1.82 -4.13 -28.92
N ARG A 400 -1.76 -2.81 -28.73
CA ARG A 400 -2.82 -1.88 -29.15
C ARG A 400 -2.67 -1.37 -30.59
N PHE A 401 -1.44 -1.20 -31.09
CA PHE A 401 -1.18 -0.55 -32.38
C PHE A 401 -0.47 -1.43 -33.40
N GLY A 402 -0.10 -2.68 -33.04
CA GLY A 402 0.50 -3.66 -33.96
C GLY A 402 1.84 -3.24 -34.56
N SER A 403 2.54 -2.29 -33.93
CA SER A 403 3.80 -1.72 -34.41
C SER A 403 4.77 -1.52 -33.25
N GLU A 404 6.05 -1.34 -33.56
CA GLU A 404 7.04 -0.95 -32.55
C GLU A 404 6.75 0.45 -32.01
N CYS A 405 6.98 0.66 -30.71
CA CYS A 405 6.82 1.96 -30.07
C CYS A 405 7.86 2.95 -30.62
N PRO A 406 7.47 4.09 -31.21
CA PRO A 406 8.39 5.01 -31.89
C PRO A 406 9.12 5.90 -30.89
N VAL A 407 10.05 5.30 -30.14
CA VAL A 407 10.83 5.97 -29.11
C VAL A 407 12.22 6.27 -29.66
N ASP A 408 12.57 7.56 -29.73
CA ASP A 408 13.90 8.00 -30.13
C ASP A 408 15.00 7.44 -29.21
N ALA A 409 16.20 7.20 -29.75
CA ALA A 409 17.31 6.65 -28.97
C ALA A 409 17.67 7.53 -27.75
N LEU A 410 17.53 8.85 -27.86
CA LEU A 410 17.79 9.82 -26.80
C LEU A 410 16.53 10.23 -26.04
N ALA A 411 15.39 9.57 -26.28
CA ALA A 411 14.13 9.93 -25.67
C ALA A 411 14.23 9.93 -24.14
N GLY A 412 13.90 11.08 -23.54
CA GLY A 412 13.92 11.28 -22.09
C GLY A 412 15.24 11.76 -21.50
N VAL A 413 16.31 11.82 -22.29
CA VAL A 413 17.59 12.46 -21.93
C VAL A 413 17.43 13.97 -22.05
N TRP A 414 17.99 14.72 -21.10
CA TRP A 414 18.03 16.18 -21.20
C TRP A 414 19.15 16.60 -22.15
N THR A 415 18.81 16.78 -23.44
CA THR A 415 19.79 17.03 -24.50
C THR A 415 20.36 18.44 -24.50
N GLU A 416 19.72 19.40 -23.83
CA GLU A 416 20.17 20.80 -23.74
C GLU A 416 21.53 20.96 -23.03
N VAL A 417 21.93 19.98 -22.23
CA VAL A 417 23.24 19.99 -21.55
C VAL A 417 24.39 19.57 -22.47
N LEU A 418 24.07 18.82 -23.55
CA LEU A 418 25.05 18.30 -24.49
C LEU A 418 25.57 19.42 -25.38
N ALA A 419 26.90 19.50 -25.53
CA ALA A 419 27.53 20.47 -26.43
C ALA A 419 27.52 20.01 -27.91
N GLU A 420 27.51 18.70 -28.12
CA GLU A 420 27.63 18.01 -29.41
C GLU A 420 26.72 16.76 -29.41
N PRO A 421 26.44 16.14 -30.57
CA PRO A 421 25.75 14.85 -30.61
C PRO A 421 26.48 13.80 -29.77
N PRO A 422 25.75 12.95 -29.01
CA PRO A 422 26.38 12.02 -28.08
C PRO A 422 27.17 10.93 -28.80
N GLY A 423 28.32 10.55 -28.24
CA GLY A 423 29.17 9.49 -28.78
C GLY A 423 28.69 8.06 -28.48
N ASP A 424 29.36 7.07 -29.06
CA ASP A 424 29.02 5.65 -28.89
C ASP A 424 29.10 5.17 -27.43
N ARG A 425 30.02 5.76 -26.64
CA ARG A 425 30.16 5.47 -25.21
C ARG A 425 28.94 5.92 -24.42
N PHE A 426 28.39 7.09 -24.74
CA PHE A 426 27.15 7.59 -24.15
C PHE A 426 25.98 6.63 -24.42
N LEU A 427 25.79 6.23 -25.68
CA LEU A 427 24.70 5.33 -26.08
C LEU A 427 24.82 3.95 -25.42
N SER A 428 26.04 3.43 -25.29
CA SER A 428 26.31 2.17 -24.59
C SER A 428 25.93 2.26 -23.10
N ARG A 429 26.27 3.37 -22.44
CA ARG A 429 25.92 3.61 -21.03
C ARG A 429 24.43 3.80 -20.83
N LEU A 430 23.77 4.54 -21.71
CA LEU A 430 22.32 4.72 -21.70
C LEU A 430 21.59 3.38 -21.83
N THR A 431 22.12 2.48 -22.68
CA THR A 431 21.59 1.11 -22.83
C THR A 431 21.68 0.33 -21.51
N VAL A 432 22.79 0.44 -20.77
CA VAL A 432 22.92 -0.17 -19.44
C VAL A 432 21.89 0.42 -18.46
N LEU A 433 21.72 1.75 -18.45
CA LEU A 433 20.74 2.41 -17.57
C LEU A 433 19.29 2.03 -17.88
N ARG A 434 18.98 1.67 -19.13
CA ARG A 434 17.67 1.15 -19.57
C ARG A 434 17.50 -0.36 -19.39
N GLY A 435 18.56 -1.09 -19.02
CA GLY A 435 18.55 -2.55 -18.89
C GLY A 435 17.77 -3.07 -17.68
N ALA A 436 17.55 -4.39 -17.59
CA ALA A 436 16.75 -5.00 -16.52
C ALA A 436 17.45 -5.09 -15.15
N SER A 437 18.79 -5.06 -15.13
CA SER A 437 19.58 -5.32 -13.92
C SER A 437 19.79 -4.05 -13.09
N ASP A 438 19.09 -3.93 -11.96
CA ASP A 438 19.33 -2.87 -10.96
C ASP A 438 20.78 -2.88 -10.48
N GLU A 439 21.41 -4.05 -10.47
CA GLU A 439 22.83 -4.21 -10.17
C GLU A 439 23.69 -3.46 -11.20
N ALA A 440 23.53 -3.77 -12.49
CA ALA A 440 24.28 -3.12 -13.55
C ALA A 440 24.02 -1.60 -13.59
N LYS A 441 22.77 -1.17 -13.35
CA LYS A 441 22.42 0.25 -13.23
C LYS A 441 23.17 0.92 -12.09
N GLY A 442 23.10 0.37 -10.88
CA GLY A 442 23.76 0.97 -9.73
C GLY A 442 25.29 0.99 -9.88
N ALA A 443 25.89 -0.04 -10.50
CA ALA A 443 27.31 -0.04 -10.82
C ALA A 443 27.66 1.03 -11.86
N MET A 444 26.82 1.20 -12.90
CA MET A 444 26.98 2.26 -13.90
C MET A 444 26.84 3.64 -13.27
N LEU A 445 25.87 3.86 -12.38
CA LEU A 445 25.71 5.12 -11.65
C LEU A 445 26.93 5.43 -10.78
N ALA A 446 27.49 4.42 -10.10
CA ALA A 446 28.71 4.60 -9.31
C ALA A 446 29.90 4.96 -10.19
N ALA A 447 30.04 4.32 -11.35
CA ALA A 447 31.09 4.64 -12.33
C ALA A 447 30.92 6.07 -12.88
N LEU A 448 29.71 6.46 -13.30
CA LEU A 448 29.40 7.81 -13.77
C LEU A 448 29.72 8.87 -12.70
N LEU A 449 29.37 8.60 -11.44
CA LEU A 449 29.66 9.52 -10.34
C LEU A 449 31.15 9.56 -9.98
N ALA A 450 31.89 8.46 -10.15
CA ALA A 450 33.33 8.42 -9.95
C ALA A 450 34.09 9.19 -11.04
N GLU A 451 33.63 9.12 -12.28
CA GLU A 451 34.18 9.85 -13.44
C GLU A 451 33.75 11.32 -13.48
N ALA A 452 32.71 11.70 -12.74
CA ALA A 452 32.27 13.08 -12.63
C ALA A 452 33.38 13.98 -12.04
N PRO A 453 33.45 15.26 -12.45
CA PRO A 453 34.49 16.20 -12.01
C PRO A 453 34.63 16.23 -10.49
N VAL A 454 35.87 16.23 -10.00
CA VAL A 454 36.19 16.30 -8.57
C VAL A 454 36.15 17.76 -8.13
N PRO A 455 35.40 18.13 -7.08
CA PRO A 455 35.33 19.50 -6.61
C PRO A 455 36.72 20.03 -6.22
N GLY A 456 37.17 21.12 -6.87
CA GLY A 456 38.40 21.82 -6.48
C GLY A 456 39.67 21.41 -7.22
N THR A 457 39.62 20.48 -8.18
CA THR A 457 40.73 20.26 -9.11
C THR A 457 40.56 21.21 -10.30
N PRO A 458 41.44 22.22 -10.50
CA PRO A 458 41.37 23.06 -11.70
C PRO A 458 41.54 22.17 -12.93
N ALA A 459 40.73 22.42 -13.96
CA ALA A 459 40.83 21.72 -15.24
C ALA A 459 42.27 21.90 -15.76
N VAL A 460 43.07 20.84 -15.69
CA VAL A 460 44.39 20.82 -16.31
C VAL A 460 44.11 20.87 -17.80
N ALA A 461 44.33 22.03 -18.41
CA ALA A 461 44.28 22.18 -19.84
C ALA A 461 45.29 21.21 -20.45
N ASP A 462 44.80 20.18 -21.15
CA ASP A 462 45.63 19.26 -21.91
C ASP A 462 46.37 20.05 -23.00
N GLY A 463 47.63 20.34 -22.71
CA GLY A 463 48.57 21.06 -23.56
C GLY A 463 49.99 20.58 -23.27
N ASP A 464 50.37 19.52 -24.00
CA ASP A 464 51.72 19.18 -24.49
C ASP A 464 52.97 19.38 -23.59
N LYS A 465 53.63 18.25 -23.29
CA LYS A 465 55.06 18.00 -23.03
C LYS A 465 55.96 19.14 -22.49
N ALA A 466 56.60 18.92 -21.34
CA ALA A 466 58.03 18.51 -21.23
C ALA A 466 58.63 18.72 -19.83
N ALA A 467 59.33 17.68 -19.37
CA ALA A 467 60.57 17.63 -18.58
C ALA A 467 60.91 18.60 -17.41
N ASP A 468 61.48 17.95 -16.39
CA ASP A 468 62.49 18.40 -15.42
C ASP A 468 62.09 19.17 -14.15
N GLY A 469 62.68 18.73 -13.04
CA GLY A 469 63.11 19.65 -11.97
C GLY A 469 62.67 19.36 -10.54
N ASP A 470 63.35 18.40 -9.91
CA ASP A 470 63.97 18.47 -8.57
C ASP A 470 63.39 19.40 -7.46
N LYS A 471 63.14 18.77 -6.30
CA LYS A 471 63.45 19.17 -4.90
C LYS A 471 62.61 20.16 -4.07
N THR A 472 62.36 19.64 -2.85
CA THR A 472 62.39 20.24 -1.49
C THR A 472 61.25 21.09 -0.95
N ALA A 473 60.69 20.56 0.14
CA ALA A 473 60.33 21.20 1.43
C ALA A 473 59.45 22.47 1.43
N ASP A 474 58.32 22.43 2.15
CA ASP A 474 58.23 22.99 3.50
C ASP A 474 56.82 22.77 4.09
N GLY A 475 56.76 22.40 5.36
CA GLY A 475 55.54 22.14 6.12
C GLY A 475 54.94 23.45 6.64
N GLY A 476 54.30 24.21 5.76
CA GLY A 476 53.58 25.43 6.09
C GLY A 476 52.18 25.14 6.65
N LYS A 477 51.99 25.47 7.92
CA LYS A 477 50.70 25.52 8.65
C LYS A 477 49.70 26.42 7.89
N PRO A 478 48.44 26.00 7.63
CA PRO A 478 47.50 26.81 6.88
C PRO A 478 47.07 28.03 7.70
N ALA A 479 47.25 29.22 7.12
CA ALA A 479 46.78 30.48 7.64
C ALA A 479 45.24 30.54 7.57
N GLU A 480 44.60 30.63 8.73
CA GLU A 480 43.21 31.07 8.87
C GLU A 480 43.12 32.55 8.47
N GLY A 481 42.59 32.82 7.28
CA GLY A 481 42.42 34.21 6.83
C GLY A 481 41.95 34.42 5.39
N SER A 482 41.40 33.42 4.71
CA SER A 482 40.85 33.62 3.36
C SER A 482 39.42 34.16 3.46
N ALA A 483 39.24 35.41 3.05
CA ALA A 483 37.95 36.09 2.97
C ALA A 483 36.93 35.25 2.16
N PRO A 484 35.71 35.01 2.67
CA PRO A 484 34.65 34.32 1.94
C PRO A 484 34.00 35.33 1.00
N GLY A 485 34.39 35.36 -0.27
CA GLY A 485 33.76 36.31 -1.21
C GLY A 485 34.19 36.27 -2.66
N GLY A 486 35.26 35.55 -3.02
CA GLY A 486 35.53 35.27 -4.42
C GLY A 486 34.60 34.18 -4.94
N GLU A 487 33.58 34.53 -5.72
CA GLU A 487 32.82 33.55 -6.50
C GLU A 487 33.80 32.69 -7.30
N ARG A 488 33.86 31.39 -7.00
CA ARG A 488 34.69 30.47 -7.79
C ARG A 488 34.16 30.48 -9.23
N PRO A 489 35.03 30.65 -10.24
CA PRO A 489 34.62 30.54 -11.64
C PRO A 489 33.97 29.17 -11.87
N GLU A 490 32.92 29.16 -12.69
CA GLU A 490 32.18 27.93 -12.96
C GLU A 490 33.07 26.92 -13.69
N PRO A 491 33.00 25.63 -13.33
CA PRO A 491 33.78 24.62 -14.03
C PRO A 491 33.33 24.55 -15.49
N GLU A 492 34.24 24.79 -16.43
CA GLU A 492 34.01 24.48 -17.83
C GLU A 492 33.97 22.96 -17.98
N LEU A 493 32.76 22.42 -18.21
CA LEU A 493 32.58 20.99 -18.36
C LEU A 493 32.99 20.52 -19.76
N SER A 494 33.80 19.47 -19.81
CA SER A 494 34.14 18.78 -21.07
C SER A 494 32.89 18.12 -21.69
N VAL A 495 32.99 17.74 -22.97
CA VAL A 495 31.91 17.01 -23.68
C VAL A 495 31.53 15.74 -22.91
N GLU A 496 32.51 14.96 -22.45
CA GLU A 496 32.27 13.73 -21.68
C GLU A 496 31.59 14.02 -20.32
N GLN A 497 31.94 15.11 -19.65
CA GLN A 497 31.30 15.47 -18.38
C GLN A 497 29.85 15.90 -18.55
N ARG A 498 29.52 16.60 -19.65
CA ARG A 498 28.13 16.94 -20.01
C ARG A 498 27.32 15.70 -20.34
N GLU A 499 27.91 14.74 -21.07
CA GLU A 499 27.33 13.42 -21.32
C GLU A 499 27.05 12.65 -20.02
N ILE A 500 28.00 12.63 -19.07
CA ILE A 500 27.82 12.01 -17.75
C ILE A 500 26.66 12.67 -17.00
N LEU A 501 26.59 14.00 -16.97
CA LEU A 501 25.50 14.73 -16.31
C LEU A 501 24.14 14.38 -16.92
N ALA A 502 24.04 14.32 -18.26
CA ALA A 502 22.82 13.93 -18.95
C ALA A 502 22.34 12.52 -18.55
N LEU A 503 23.26 11.55 -18.44
CA LEU A 503 22.95 10.18 -18.01
C LEU A 503 22.52 10.09 -16.55
N LEU A 504 23.18 10.86 -15.66
CA LEU A 504 22.81 10.93 -14.26
C LEU A 504 21.40 11.52 -14.11
N LEU A 505 21.12 12.67 -14.73
CA LEU A 505 19.79 13.30 -14.70
C LEU A 505 18.71 12.40 -15.31
N TYR A 506 19.03 11.68 -16.40
CA TYR A 506 18.13 10.68 -16.97
C TYR A 506 17.75 9.60 -15.94
N SER A 507 18.74 9.06 -15.23
CA SER A 507 18.51 8.03 -14.22
C SER A 507 17.81 8.56 -12.97
N LEU A 508 17.97 9.85 -12.64
CA LEU A 508 17.35 10.50 -11.48
C LEU A 508 15.87 10.86 -11.70
N ARG A 509 15.34 10.69 -12.92
CA ARG A 509 13.88 10.77 -13.19
C ARG A 509 13.07 9.72 -12.43
N GLU A 510 13.72 8.69 -11.90
CA GLU A 510 13.10 7.64 -11.11
C GLU A 510 14.05 7.26 -9.99
N GLN A 511 13.52 6.99 -8.80
CA GLN A 511 14.32 6.47 -7.70
C GLN A 511 13.94 5.04 -7.39
N GLY A 512 14.96 4.22 -7.18
CA GLY A 512 14.79 2.82 -6.87
C GLY A 512 15.97 2.22 -6.12
N THR A 513 15.96 0.89 -6.04
CA THR A 513 17.01 0.05 -5.46
C THR A 513 18.39 0.35 -6.05
N ALA A 514 18.48 0.63 -7.35
CA ALA A 514 19.73 0.96 -8.04
C ALA A 514 20.46 2.18 -7.47
N HIS A 515 19.72 3.16 -6.93
CA HIS A 515 20.26 4.40 -6.37
C HIS A 515 20.71 4.27 -4.92
N ARG A 516 20.35 3.17 -4.24
CA ARG A 516 20.65 2.91 -2.82
C ARG A 516 21.84 1.97 -2.62
N ARG A 517 22.65 1.72 -3.66
CA ARG A 517 23.84 0.86 -3.55
C ARG A 517 24.95 1.55 -2.76
N THR A 518 25.79 0.74 -2.12
CA THR A 518 26.99 1.21 -1.41
C THR A 518 27.86 2.06 -2.35
N GLY A 519 28.25 3.24 -1.87
CA GLY A 519 29.06 4.20 -2.64
C GLY A 519 28.25 5.23 -3.44
N LEU A 520 26.94 5.08 -3.52
CA LEU A 520 26.03 6.10 -4.05
C LEU A 520 25.41 6.94 -2.92
N PRO A 521 24.98 8.18 -3.21
CA PRO A 521 24.17 8.96 -2.28
C PRO A 521 22.89 8.20 -1.89
N ASN A 522 22.56 8.21 -0.60
CA ASN A 522 21.43 7.43 -0.04
C ASN A 522 20.14 8.23 0.09
N SER A 523 20.15 9.51 -0.27
CA SER A 523 18.99 10.40 -0.24
C SER A 523 19.00 11.34 -1.45
N GLU A 524 17.84 11.91 -1.76
CA GLU A 524 17.67 12.85 -2.86
C GLU A 524 18.46 14.14 -2.62
N GLU A 525 18.46 14.65 -1.38
CA GLU A 525 19.29 15.79 -0.98
C GLU A 525 20.77 15.51 -1.22
N ALA A 526 21.25 14.30 -0.89
CA ALA A 526 22.64 13.92 -1.11
C ALA A 526 22.98 13.75 -2.61
N TRP A 527 22.03 13.24 -3.41
CA TRP A 527 22.16 13.21 -4.87
C TRP A 527 22.22 14.62 -5.47
N ALA A 528 21.28 15.48 -5.08
CA ALA A 528 21.24 16.86 -5.55
C ALA A 528 22.54 17.60 -5.17
N GLU A 529 23.02 17.44 -3.95
CA GLU A 529 24.29 18.01 -3.49
C GLU A 529 25.47 17.52 -4.33
N ALA A 530 25.57 16.21 -4.56
CA ALA A 530 26.64 15.62 -5.35
C ALA A 530 26.63 16.14 -6.81
N ILE A 531 25.45 16.25 -7.43
CA ILE A 531 25.31 16.78 -8.78
C ILE A 531 25.69 18.26 -8.83
N VAL A 532 25.17 19.08 -7.92
CA VAL A 532 25.46 20.52 -7.87
C VAL A 532 26.94 20.81 -7.60
N GLN A 533 27.56 20.11 -6.65
CA GLN A 533 28.96 20.33 -6.30
C GLN A 533 29.93 19.95 -7.43
N ARG A 534 29.61 18.91 -8.20
CA ARG A 534 30.47 18.43 -9.28
C ARG A 534 30.24 19.22 -10.58
N PHE A 535 28.98 19.45 -10.96
CA PHE A 535 28.63 20.00 -12.26
C PHE A 535 28.24 21.48 -12.26
N GLY A 536 28.22 22.13 -11.09
CA GLY A 536 27.93 23.56 -10.97
C GLY A 536 26.54 23.94 -11.48
N HIS A 537 26.47 25.04 -12.23
CA HIS A 537 25.22 25.62 -12.73
C HIS A 537 24.42 24.65 -13.62
N LEU A 538 25.10 23.89 -14.49
CA LEU A 538 24.42 22.91 -15.35
C LEU A 538 23.79 21.77 -14.54
N GLY A 539 24.44 21.34 -13.45
CA GLY A 539 23.85 20.37 -12.53
C GLY A 539 22.59 20.90 -11.84
N PHE A 540 22.62 22.17 -11.41
CA PHE A 540 21.46 22.85 -10.85
C PHE A 540 20.31 23.00 -11.86
N GLU A 541 20.57 23.50 -13.08
CA GLU A 541 19.53 23.67 -14.11
C GLU A 541 18.90 22.33 -14.51
N GLY A 542 19.68 21.26 -14.57
CA GLY A 542 19.15 19.92 -14.84
C GLY A 542 18.18 19.43 -13.76
N LEU A 543 18.53 19.64 -12.48
CA LEU A 543 17.64 19.32 -11.37
C LEU A 543 16.41 20.25 -11.35
N ALA A 544 16.56 21.53 -11.66
CA ALA A 544 15.46 22.48 -11.76
C ALA A 544 14.48 22.09 -12.87
N ALA A 545 14.98 21.63 -14.03
CA ALA A 545 14.15 21.11 -15.11
C ALA A 545 13.38 19.83 -14.70
N LEU A 546 14.02 18.93 -13.94
CA LEU A 546 13.33 17.77 -13.35
C LEU A 546 12.21 18.21 -12.38
N SER A 547 12.46 19.22 -11.55
CA SER A 547 11.46 19.80 -10.65
C SER A 547 10.30 20.46 -11.40
N GLU A 548 10.56 21.25 -12.45
CA GLU A 548 9.51 21.88 -13.27
C GLU A 548 8.62 20.86 -13.98
N ARG A 549 9.22 19.79 -14.50
CA ARG A 549 8.45 18.70 -15.10
C ARG A 549 7.49 18.07 -14.10
N GLY A 550 7.96 17.79 -12.88
CA GLY A 550 7.10 17.33 -11.80
C GLY A 550 5.99 18.36 -11.53
N ALA A 551 6.34 19.65 -11.46
CA ALA A 551 5.47 20.78 -11.14
C ALA A 551 4.22 20.88 -12.00
N MET A 552 4.42 20.74 -13.30
CA MET A 552 3.31 20.76 -14.24
C MET A 552 2.36 19.58 -14.05
N ALA A 553 2.86 18.46 -13.52
CA ALA A 553 2.09 17.25 -13.31
C ALA A 553 1.47 17.16 -11.91
N GLY A 554 1.79 18.07 -10.97
CA GLY A 554 1.18 18.07 -9.64
C GLY A 554 1.66 16.96 -8.70
N VAL A 555 2.83 16.38 -8.96
CA VAL A 555 3.45 15.37 -8.09
C VAL A 555 4.09 16.05 -6.89
N ASP A 556 4.20 15.44 -5.72
CA ASP A 556 5.09 16.00 -4.69
C ASP A 556 6.54 16.03 -5.23
N HIS A 557 7.08 17.22 -5.53
CA HIS A 557 8.35 17.41 -6.23
C HIS A 557 9.54 17.14 -5.32
N GLU A 558 9.79 15.87 -5.06
CA GLU A 558 10.94 15.34 -4.32
C GLU A 558 12.26 16.10 -4.66
N TRP A 559 12.56 16.34 -5.94
CA TRP A 559 13.73 17.14 -6.35
C TRP A 559 13.67 18.63 -5.96
N LEU A 560 12.48 19.25 -5.97
CA LEU A 560 12.31 20.63 -5.51
C LEU A 560 12.52 20.72 -3.99
N GLY A 561 12.06 19.72 -3.24
CA GLY A 561 12.36 19.55 -1.81
C GLY A 561 13.86 19.40 -1.57
N ALA A 562 14.55 18.57 -2.36
CA ALA A 562 15.99 18.40 -2.30
C ALA A 562 16.75 19.72 -2.56
N LEU A 563 16.36 20.47 -3.60
CA LEU A 563 16.92 21.80 -3.90
C LEU A 563 16.64 22.81 -2.78
N ALA A 564 15.47 22.75 -2.14
CA ALA A 564 15.18 23.56 -0.96
C ALA A 564 16.11 23.22 0.21
N GLY A 565 16.38 21.92 0.43
CA GLY A 565 17.35 21.44 1.41
C GLY A 565 18.77 21.96 1.16
N LEU A 566 19.19 22.04 -0.11
CA LEU A 566 20.47 22.65 -0.50
C LEU A 566 20.51 24.16 -0.27
N ALA A 567 19.43 24.88 -0.63
CA ALA A 567 19.31 26.31 -0.39
C ALA A 567 19.41 26.63 1.11
N ARG A 568 18.70 25.86 1.95
CA ARG A 568 18.75 25.96 3.42
C ARG A 568 20.16 25.77 3.99
N ARG A 569 20.95 24.87 3.40
CA ARG A 569 22.35 24.62 3.79
C ARG A 569 23.35 25.60 3.16
N ASN A 570 22.88 26.60 2.41
CA ASN A 570 23.70 27.55 1.65
C ASN A 570 24.67 26.89 0.65
N VAL A 571 24.27 25.73 0.10
CA VAL A 571 25.03 25.03 -0.95
C VAL A 571 24.79 25.68 -2.33
N LEU A 572 23.60 26.23 -2.55
CA LEU A 572 23.26 26.92 -3.81
C LEU A 572 23.81 28.35 -3.83
N LYS A 573 24.23 28.80 -5.02
CA LYS A 573 24.65 30.20 -5.20
C LYS A 573 23.44 31.14 -5.12
N PRO A 574 23.61 32.37 -4.60
CA PRO A 574 22.54 33.37 -4.59
C PRO A 574 21.97 33.67 -5.99
N SER A 575 22.78 33.60 -7.04
CA SER A 575 22.35 33.78 -8.43
C SER A 575 21.34 32.74 -8.91
N TRP A 576 21.34 31.53 -8.32
CA TRP A 576 20.42 30.45 -8.67
C TRP A 576 19.08 30.54 -7.93
N HIS A 577 18.99 31.37 -6.88
CA HIS A 577 17.77 31.52 -6.10
C HIS A 577 16.61 32.07 -6.92
N GLU A 578 16.87 32.93 -7.92
CA GLU A 578 15.83 33.47 -8.81
C GLU A 578 15.20 32.37 -9.67
N ARG A 579 16.02 31.49 -10.24
CA ARG A 579 15.53 30.35 -11.00
C ARG A 579 14.71 29.43 -10.12
N LEU A 580 15.22 29.06 -8.94
CA LEU A 580 14.53 28.18 -8.01
C LEU A 580 13.20 28.78 -7.52
N ARG A 581 13.16 30.10 -7.28
CA ARG A 581 11.91 30.83 -6.98
C ARG A 581 10.92 30.74 -8.13
N THR A 582 11.38 30.95 -9.37
CA THR A 582 10.53 30.86 -10.56
C THR A 582 9.90 29.48 -10.69
N VAL A 583 10.68 28.40 -10.47
CA VAL A 583 10.17 27.02 -10.46
C VAL A 583 9.07 26.88 -9.41
N ALA A 584 9.33 27.26 -8.16
CA ALA A 584 8.35 27.14 -7.08
C ALA A 584 7.08 27.96 -7.28
N VAL A 585 7.18 29.16 -7.87
CA VAL A 585 6.03 30.01 -8.22
C VAL A 585 5.19 29.34 -9.31
N ASN A 586 5.84 28.82 -10.36
CA ASN A 586 5.16 28.10 -11.44
C ASN A 586 4.48 26.83 -10.92
N THR A 587 5.13 26.11 -10.01
CA THR A 587 4.52 24.98 -9.29
C THR A 587 3.27 25.40 -8.55
N LEU A 588 3.36 26.44 -7.70
CA LEU A 588 2.24 26.88 -6.86
C LEU A 588 1.05 27.40 -7.69
N ARG A 589 1.32 27.90 -8.91
CA ARG A 589 0.31 28.36 -9.87
C ARG A 589 -0.20 27.26 -10.80
N SER A 590 0.43 26.09 -10.79
CA SER A 590 0.01 24.97 -11.62
C SER A 590 -1.41 24.54 -11.23
N PRO A 591 -2.32 24.32 -12.19
CA PRO A 591 -3.64 23.78 -11.91
C PRO A 591 -3.58 22.35 -11.33
N GLY A 592 -2.43 21.67 -11.47
CA GLY A 592 -2.19 20.35 -10.87
C GLY A 592 -1.69 20.39 -9.43
N TRP A 593 -1.41 21.56 -8.85
CA TRP A 593 -0.91 21.63 -7.47
C TRP A 593 -1.98 21.17 -6.48
N ASP A 594 -1.63 20.17 -5.66
CA ASP A 594 -2.54 19.44 -4.78
C ASP A 594 -2.35 19.78 -3.29
N GLY A 595 -1.58 20.83 -2.99
CA GLY A 595 -1.14 21.13 -1.62
C GLY A 595 0.24 20.56 -1.28
N ALA A 596 1.00 20.06 -2.25
CA ALA A 596 2.40 19.69 -2.03
C ALA A 596 3.20 20.82 -1.34
N THR A 597 4.02 20.45 -0.34
CA THR A 597 4.72 21.40 0.53
C THR A 597 6.03 21.92 -0.07
N SER A 598 6.65 21.16 -0.97
CA SER A 598 7.92 21.44 -1.63
C SER A 598 8.07 22.88 -2.18
N PRO A 599 7.12 23.44 -2.97
CA PRO A 599 7.22 24.83 -3.44
C PRO A 599 7.21 25.86 -2.30
N LEU A 600 6.46 25.62 -1.22
CA LEU A 600 6.40 26.52 -0.07
C LEU A 600 7.69 26.48 0.76
N ILE A 601 8.30 25.31 0.90
CA ILE A 601 9.62 25.15 1.53
C ILE A 601 10.66 25.94 0.74
N VAL A 602 10.68 25.83 -0.59
CA VAL A 602 11.56 26.63 -1.45
C VAL A 602 11.36 28.12 -1.21
N LEU A 603 10.12 28.61 -1.29
CA LEU A 603 9.82 30.03 -1.10
C LEU A 603 10.22 30.55 0.28
N THR A 604 10.22 29.69 1.31
CA THR A 604 10.75 30.01 2.64
C THR A 604 12.27 30.22 2.61
N GLN A 605 13.01 29.45 1.80
CA GLN A 605 14.48 29.57 1.71
C GLN A 605 14.94 30.70 0.79
N VAL A 606 14.32 30.86 -0.38
CA VAL A 606 14.75 31.84 -1.40
C VAL A 606 13.97 33.16 -1.39
N GLY A 607 12.91 33.24 -0.58
CA GLY A 607 12.00 34.37 -0.49
C GLY A 607 10.87 34.30 -1.53
N ALA A 608 9.64 34.55 -1.09
CA ALA A 608 8.48 34.65 -1.97
C ALA A 608 8.39 36.03 -2.65
N PRO A 609 7.94 36.10 -3.92
CA PRO A 609 7.72 37.37 -4.59
C PRO A 609 6.42 38.06 -4.08
N PRO A 610 6.33 39.41 -4.13
CA PRO A 610 5.20 40.16 -3.58
C PRO A 610 3.82 39.83 -4.17
N ASP A 611 3.77 39.39 -5.43
CA ASP A 611 2.54 39.00 -6.13
C ASP A 611 1.95 37.67 -5.62
N LEU A 612 2.67 36.92 -4.77
CA LEU A 612 2.14 35.74 -4.09
C LEU A 612 1.53 36.02 -2.71
N ILE A 613 1.54 37.27 -2.21
CA ILE A 613 1.01 37.60 -0.88
C ILE A 613 -0.43 37.09 -0.72
N ASP A 614 -1.31 37.34 -1.68
CA ASP A 614 -2.72 36.94 -1.59
C ASP A 614 -2.90 35.42 -1.56
N GLN A 615 -2.17 34.70 -2.42
CA GLN A 615 -2.25 33.24 -2.49
C GLN A 615 -1.70 32.60 -1.19
N LEU A 616 -0.52 33.02 -0.74
CA LEU A 616 0.09 32.50 0.49
C LEU A 616 -0.71 32.86 1.74
N TRP A 617 -1.29 34.07 1.80
CA TRP A 617 -2.17 34.49 2.89
C TRP A 617 -3.43 33.65 2.95
N SER A 618 -4.05 33.37 1.80
CA SER A 618 -5.22 32.48 1.72
C SER A 618 -4.91 31.07 2.22
N LEU A 619 -3.75 30.52 1.82
CA LEU A 619 -3.31 29.19 2.26
C LEU A 619 -2.98 29.14 3.75
N ALA A 620 -2.28 30.15 4.27
CA ALA A 620 -1.92 30.23 5.69
C ALA A 620 -3.15 30.38 6.61
N LEU A 621 -4.26 30.94 6.11
CA LEU A 621 -5.48 31.17 6.88
C LEU A 621 -6.65 30.24 6.51
N GLU A 622 -6.43 29.24 5.65
CA GLU A 622 -7.46 28.27 5.28
C GLU A 622 -7.89 27.49 6.53
N PRO A 623 -9.19 27.45 6.88
CA PRO A 623 -9.65 26.78 8.10
C PRO A 623 -9.17 25.34 8.14
N SER A 624 -8.76 24.87 9.32
CA SER A 624 -8.39 23.46 9.49
C SER A 624 -9.62 22.62 9.23
N ASN A 625 -9.64 21.91 8.10
CA ASN A 625 -10.67 20.90 7.88
C ASN A 625 -10.21 19.61 8.59
N PRO A 626 -10.87 19.16 9.67
CA PRO A 626 -10.50 17.93 10.36
C PRO A 626 -10.56 16.71 9.44
N ASP A 627 -11.40 16.74 8.40
CA ASP A 627 -11.55 15.67 7.40
C ASP A 627 -10.56 15.81 6.22
N GLY A 628 -9.73 16.86 6.23
CA GLY A 628 -8.76 17.11 5.17
C GLY A 628 -7.52 16.19 5.25
N PRO A 629 -6.83 15.95 4.13
CA PRO A 629 -5.58 15.18 4.15
C PRO A 629 -4.55 15.86 5.08
N ARG A 630 -3.86 15.07 5.91
CA ARG A 630 -2.86 15.52 6.90
C ARG A 630 -1.82 16.50 6.34
N LEU A 631 -1.51 16.38 5.04
CA LEU A 631 -0.59 17.27 4.32
C LEU A 631 -1.04 18.75 4.33
N ARG A 632 -2.34 19.03 4.51
CA ARG A 632 -2.86 20.41 4.59
C ARG A 632 -2.31 21.17 5.79
N GLY A 633 -2.13 20.51 6.94
CA GLY A 633 -1.51 21.15 8.11
C GLY A 633 -0.09 21.64 7.83
N TYR A 634 0.70 20.84 7.11
CA TYR A 634 2.03 21.27 6.66
C TYR A 634 1.99 22.36 5.60
N THR A 635 0.97 22.38 4.73
CA THR A 635 0.77 23.45 3.74
C THR A 635 0.57 24.81 4.42
N ILE A 636 -0.33 24.85 5.41
CA ILE A 636 -0.60 26.05 6.22
C ILE A 636 0.68 26.55 6.90
N LEU A 637 1.42 25.61 7.50
CA LEU A 637 2.70 25.86 8.17
C LEU A 637 3.72 26.51 7.22
N TRP A 638 3.99 25.88 6.07
CA TRP A 638 5.01 26.38 5.14
C TRP A 638 4.57 27.65 4.40
N ALA A 639 3.28 27.85 4.14
CA ALA A 639 2.77 29.11 3.62
C ALA A 639 3.00 30.27 4.61
N SER A 640 2.77 30.01 5.90
CA SER A 640 3.05 30.97 6.97
C SER A 640 4.54 31.31 7.04
N ASP A 641 5.41 30.31 6.96
CA ASP A 641 6.86 30.50 7.01
C ASP A 641 7.40 31.23 5.77
N ALA A 642 6.82 30.99 4.58
CA ALA A 642 7.12 31.76 3.38
C ALA A 642 6.75 33.25 3.55
N LEU A 643 5.59 33.55 4.12
CA LEU A 643 5.17 34.93 4.46
C LEU A 643 6.10 35.57 5.50
N VAL A 644 6.59 34.80 6.48
CA VAL A 644 7.58 35.29 7.47
C VAL A 644 8.89 35.70 6.78
N GLY A 645 9.34 34.96 5.78
CA GLY A 645 10.56 35.22 5.03
C GLY A 645 10.53 36.46 4.11
N MET A 646 9.35 37.02 3.80
CA MET A 646 9.20 38.17 2.88
C MET A 646 9.72 39.48 3.48
N LYS A 647 10.97 39.86 3.18
CA LYS A 647 11.54 41.14 3.60
C LYS A 647 10.89 42.31 2.83
N ASP A 648 10.79 43.47 3.47
CA ASP A 648 10.32 44.73 2.86
C ASP A 648 8.92 44.65 2.21
N ALA A 649 7.97 44.02 2.90
CA ALA A 649 6.59 43.84 2.44
C ALA A 649 5.57 44.67 3.26
N PRO A 650 5.52 46.01 3.12
CA PRO A 650 4.67 46.87 3.95
C PRO A 650 3.17 46.58 3.78
N ALA A 651 2.76 46.10 2.60
CA ALA A 651 1.38 45.67 2.36
C ALA A 651 1.00 44.45 3.22
N LEU A 652 1.92 43.49 3.38
CA LEU A 652 1.73 42.34 4.27
C LEU A 652 1.71 42.77 5.74
N ASP A 653 2.61 43.68 6.15
CA ASP A 653 2.68 44.16 7.52
C ASP A 653 1.40 44.92 7.93
N ALA A 654 0.89 45.78 7.03
CA ALA A 654 -0.39 46.47 7.21
C ALA A 654 -1.56 45.47 7.30
N ARG A 655 -1.53 44.41 6.48
CA ARG A 655 -2.55 43.35 6.49
C ARG A 655 -2.53 42.54 7.78
N ILE A 656 -1.35 42.16 8.29
CA ILE A 656 -1.18 41.47 9.58
C ILE A 656 -1.79 42.30 10.72
N ALA A 657 -1.51 43.61 10.75
CA ALA A 657 -2.07 44.50 11.77
C ALA A 657 -3.60 44.62 11.65
N ALA A 658 -4.11 44.90 10.45
CA ALA A 658 -5.54 45.12 10.22
C ALA A 658 -6.38 43.85 10.44
N GLU A 659 -5.97 42.73 9.83
CA GLU A 659 -6.71 41.47 9.95
C GLU A 659 -6.50 40.80 11.32
N GLY A 660 -5.35 40.99 11.96
CA GLY A 660 -5.11 40.52 13.32
C GLY A 660 -6.00 41.25 14.33
N GLU A 661 -6.15 42.57 14.20
CA GLU A 661 -7.08 43.34 15.02
C GLU A 661 -8.54 42.91 14.76
N ALA A 662 -8.92 42.74 13.49
CA ALA A 662 -10.25 42.26 13.13
C ALA A 662 -10.51 40.87 13.73
N ALA A 663 -9.57 39.93 13.61
CA ALA A 663 -9.70 38.59 14.18
C ALA A 663 -9.83 38.61 15.71
N LEU A 664 -9.10 39.50 16.39
CA LEU A 664 -9.19 39.69 17.83
C LEU A 664 -10.56 40.26 18.25
N VAL A 665 -11.07 41.28 17.55
CA VAL A 665 -12.37 41.91 17.82
C VAL A 665 -13.54 40.97 17.52
N GLU A 666 -13.45 40.24 16.41
CA GLU A 666 -14.46 39.28 15.94
C GLU A 666 -14.37 37.92 16.64
N ARG A 667 -13.40 37.73 17.56
CA ARG A 667 -13.16 36.47 18.28
C ARG A 667 -12.88 35.27 17.37
N ARG A 668 -12.17 35.48 16.26
CA ARG A 668 -11.74 34.43 15.32
C ARG A 668 -10.39 33.85 15.77
N TRP A 669 -10.43 33.05 16.83
CA TRP A 669 -9.27 32.52 17.56
C TRP A 669 -8.23 31.80 16.69
N GLU A 670 -8.65 30.86 15.85
CA GLU A 670 -7.74 30.13 14.94
C GLU A 670 -7.04 31.08 13.94
N ARG A 671 -7.78 32.08 13.43
CA ARG A 671 -7.22 33.08 12.51
C ARG A 671 -6.23 34.00 13.23
N LEU A 672 -6.59 34.45 14.45
CA LEU A 672 -5.73 35.27 15.29
C LEU A 672 -4.42 34.55 15.62
N GLU A 673 -4.49 33.28 15.96
CA GLU A 673 -3.34 32.42 16.23
C GLU A 673 -2.34 32.48 15.07
N ARG A 674 -2.80 32.15 13.87
CA ARG A 674 -1.97 32.09 12.66
C ARG A 674 -1.41 33.46 12.28
N ILE A 675 -2.22 34.52 12.34
CA ILE A 675 -1.77 35.89 12.06
C ILE A 675 -0.72 36.33 13.09
N SER A 676 -0.94 36.06 14.38
CA SER A 676 0.00 36.42 15.44
C SER A 676 1.34 35.69 15.26
N ARG A 677 1.31 34.42 14.85
CA ARG A 677 2.52 33.65 14.55
C ARG A 677 3.33 34.29 13.42
N ILE A 678 2.68 34.62 12.30
CA ILE A 678 3.33 35.27 11.15
C ILE A 678 3.92 36.62 11.59
N GLY A 679 3.12 37.46 12.26
CA GLY A 679 3.54 38.80 12.67
C GLY A 679 4.65 38.83 13.73
N CYS A 680 4.60 37.95 14.73
CA CYS A 680 5.62 37.86 15.78
C CYS A 680 6.97 37.39 15.22
N ARG A 681 6.99 36.37 14.35
CA ARG A 681 8.23 35.89 13.71
C ARG A 681 8.82 36.93 12.73
N ARG A 682 7.96 37.75 12.10
CA ARG A 682 8.36 38.95 11.32
C ARG A 682 8.82 40.13 12.18
N ARG A 683 8.67 40.03 13.51
CA ARG A 683 9.03 41.06 14.49
C ARG A 683 8.27 42.37 14.38
N LEU A 684 6.98 42.30 14.02
CA LEU A 684 6.14 43.48 13.88
C LEU A 684 5.63 43.96 15.25
N PRO A 685 5.84 45.23 15.63
CA PRO A 685 5.34 45.77 16.89
C PRO A 685 3.82 45.60 17.06
N ALA A 686 3.05 45.83 15.99
CA ALA A 686 1.60 45.64 16.00
C ALA A 686 1.20 44.18 16.32
N ALA A 687 1.95 43.21 15.81
CA ALA A 687 1.67 41.80 16.07
C ALA A 687 2.00 41.41 17.52
N TYR A 688 3.07 41.98 18.11
CA TYR A 688 3.36 41.77 19.53
C TYR A 688 2.25 42.32 20.43
N GLU A 689 1.72 43.51 20.12
CA GLU A 689 0.59 44.07 20.86
C GLU A 689 -0.68 43.23 20.72
N ILE A 690 -0.98 42.75 19.51
CA ILE A 690 -2.09 41.82 19.26
C ILE A 690 -1.90 40.53 20.06
N ALA A 691 -0.70 39.94 20.05
CA ALA A 691 -0.41 38.72 20.79
C ALA A 691 -0.45 38.91 22.32
N ARG A 692 0.00 40.05 22.85
CA ARG A 692 -0.14 40.39 24.28
C ARG A 692 -1.59 40.53 24.70
N ARG A 693 -2.41 41.17 23.86
CA ARG A 693 -3.86 41.27 24.09
C ARG A 693 -4.53 39.90 24.00
N GLY A 694 -4.16 39.07 23.03
CA GLY A 694 -4.60 37.68 22.92
C GLY A 694 -4.22 36.85 24.15
N LEU A 695 -3.00 37.01 24.65
CA LEU A 695 -2.53 36.37 25.89
C LEU A 695 -3.36 36.82 27.11
N ALA A 696 -3.63 38.11 27.24
CA ALA A 696 -4.43 38.65 28.34
C ALA A 696 -5.88 38.15 28.33
N LEU A 697 -6.44 37.79 27.17
CA LEU A 697 -7.79 37.23 27.07
C LEU A 697 -7.91 35.85 27.74
N GLY A 698 -6.83 35.07 27.81
CA GLY A 698 -6.85 33.74 28.46
C GLY A 698 -7.24 33.77 29.94
N GLU A 699 -7.11 34.93 30.59
CA GLU A 699 -7.53 35.14 31.98
C GLU A 699 -9.05 35.19 32.13
N HIS A 700 -9.77 35.71 31.13
CA HIS A 700 -11.18 36.05 31.25
C HIS A 700 -12.08 35.27 30.29
N ASP A 701 -11.52 34.69 29.23
CA ASP A 701 -12.24 33.96 28.20
C ASP A 701 -11.67 32.55 28.06
N ALA A 702 -12.50 31.56 28.42
CA ALA A 702 -12.10 30.16 28.37
C ALA A 702 -11.87 29.67 26.93
N GLU A 703 -12.65 30.17 25.96
CA GLU A 703 -12.54 29.79 24.55
C GLU A 703 -11.24 30.35 23.93
N ALA A 704 -10.75 31.48 24.45
CA ALA A 704 -9.52 32.10 23.97
C ALA A 704 -8.25 31.43 24.51
N ARG A 705 -8.33 30.52 25.49
CA ARG A 705 -7.15 29.94 26.17
C ARG A 705 -6.17 29.22 25.23
N PRO A 706 -6.60 28.36 24.29
CA PRO A 706 -5.68 27.74 23.34
C PRO A 706 -4.92 28.78 22.51
N THR A 707 -5.62 29.82 22.04
CA THR A 707 -5.01 30.92 21.30
C THR A 707 -4.12 31.80 22.17
N ALA A 708 -4.46 32.02 23.44
CA ALA A 708 -3.62 32.72 24.40
C ALA A 708 -2.31 31.97 24.64
N LEU A 709 -2.36 30.63 24.79
CA LEU A 709 -1.19 29.78 24.89
C LEU A 709 -0.30 29.88 23.64
N GLN A 710 -0.90 29.88 22.45
CA GLN A 710 -0.13 30.01 21.22
C GLN A 710 0.43 31.44 21.03
N CYS A 711 -0.29 32.47 21.46
CA CYS A 711 0.21 33.85 21.50
C CYS A 711 1.42 33.95 22.43
N ALA A 712 1.39 33.31 23.61
CA ALA A 712 2.53 33.22 24.50
C ALA A 712 3.71 32.49 23.85
N HIS A 713 3.48 31.39 23.12
CA HIS A 713 4.53 30.69 22.36
C HIS A 713 5.17 31.61 21.33
N ASN A 714 4.34 32.31 20.55
CA ASN A 714 4.80 33.23 19.52
C ASN A 714 5.61 34.41 20.12
N LEU A 715 5.20 34.93 21.28
CA LEU A 715 5.93 35.96 22.02
C LEU A 715 7.25 35.43 22.60
N ALA A 716 7.25 34.22 23.15
CA ALA A 716 8.45 33.59 23.71
C ALA A 716 9.49 33.31 22.62
N GLU A 717 9.09 32.75 21.48
CA GLU A 717 9.95 32.53 20.30
C GLU A 717 10.58 33.85 19.82
N ALA A 718 9.80 34.94 19.82
CA ALA A 718 10.25 36.28 19.48
C ALA A 718 11.06 36.99 20.58
N LYS A 719 11.27 36.35 21.75
CA LYS A 719 11.90 36.94 22.96
C LYS A 719 11.20 38.24 23.42
N GLN A 720 9.88 38.28 23.27
CA GLN A 720 9.01 39.40 23.66
C GLN A 720 8.05 39.04 24.81
N LEU A 721 8.06 37.79 25.28
CA LEU A 721 7.31 37.39 26.47
C LEU A 721 8.01 37.96 27.71
N ASP A 722 7.29 38.76 28.48
CA ASP A 722 7.80 39.41 29.68
C ASP A 722 8.03 38.38 30.81
N PRO A 723 9.28 38.16 31.28
CA PRO A 723 9.54 37.27 32.41
C PRO A 723 8.81 37.68 33.69
N ALA A 724 8.56 38.98 33.89
CA ALA A 724 7.79 39.47 35.02
C ALA A 724 6.33 39.05 34.94
N TRP A 725 5.76 38.95 33.73
CA TRP A 725 4.42 38.40 33.53
C TRP A 725 4.38 36.90 33.91
N VAL A 726 5.36 36.11 33.47
CA VAL A 726 5.45 34.67 33.81
C VAL A 726 5.51 34.49 35.33
N LEU A 727 6.41 35.22 36.01
CA LEU A 727 6.51 35.17 37.48
C LEU A 727 5.20 35.61 38.16
N ALA A 728 4.59 36.71 37.70
CA ALA A 728 3.36 37.23 38.27
C ALA A 728 2.17 36.25 38.14
N MET A 729 2.11 35.49 37.05
CA MET A 729 1.09 34.45 36.86
C MET A 729 1.38 33.20 37.68
N LEU A 730 2.64 32.78 37.80
CA LEU A 730 3.03 31.64 38.65
C LEU A 730 2.80 31.91 40.15
N GLN A 731 2.78 33.17 40.57
CA GLN A 731 2.43 33.55 41.94
C GLN A 731 0.91 33.52 42.22
N LYS A 732 0.08 33.27 41.20
CA LYS A 732 -1.39 33.24 41.27
C LYS A 732 -1.92 31.88 40.80
N PRO A 733 -1.76 30.81 41.59
CA PRO A 733 -2.18 29.46 41.17
C PRO A 733 -3.69 29.34 40.88
N GLU A 734 -4.52 30.26 41.35
CA GLU A 734 -5.94 30.40 41.03
C GLU A 734 -6.24 30.96 39.63
N SER A 735 -5.28 31.65 39.01
CA SER A 735 -5.45 32.24 37.68
C SER A 735 -5.43 31.15 36.59
N PRO A 736 -6.34 31.18 35.61
CA PRO A 736 -6.26 30.32 34.42
C PRO A 736 -4.96 30.51 33.63
N SER A 737 -4.37 31.71 33.67
CA SER A 737 -3.11 32.01 32.99
C SER A 737 -1.90 31.33 33.64
N PHE A 738 -2.05 30.76 34.84
CA PHE A 738 -1.03 29.92 35.47
C PHE A 738 -0.67 28.71 34.57
N THR A 739 -1.66 28.05 33.95
CA THR A 739 -1.43 26.92 33.02
C THR A 739 -0.53 27.32 31.86
N ILE A 740 -0.73 28.53 31.34
CA ILE A 740 0.09 29.06 30.25
C ILE A 740 1.50 29.36 30.76
N ALA A 741 1.62 30.07 31.87
CA ALA A 741 2.90 30.48 32.44
C ALA A 741 3.79 29.29 32.84
N SER A 742 3.22 28.22 33.39
CA SER A 742 3.96 27.01 33.80
C SER A 742 4.64 26.28 32.63
N ARG A 743 4.09 26.39 31.41
CA ARG A 743 4.70 25.84 30.18
C ARG A 743 5.94 26.62 29.71
N PHE A 744 6.14 27.87 30.16
CA PHE A 744 7.27 28.73 29.77
C PHE A 744 8.40 28.80 30.79
N VAL A 745 8.38 27.92 31.78
CA VAL A 745 9.46 27.82 32.77
C VAL A 745 10.65 27.16 32.08
N GLY A 746 11.63 27.95 31.63
CA GLY A 746 12.84 27.51 30.93
C GLY A 746 13.89 26.82 31.82
N GLU A 747 14.96 26.27 31.23
CA GLU A 747 16.14 25.80 32.01
C GLU A 747 16.83 26.97 32.74
N ASP A 748 16.83 28.13 32.10
CA ASP A 748 17.38 29.38 32.62
C ASP A 748 16.40 30.16 33.51
N ALA A 749 15.35 29.50 34.01
CA ALA A 749 14.37 30.15 34.88
C ALA A 749 15.05 30.71 36.14
N SER A 750 14.74 31.96 36.48
CA SER A 750 15.25 32.61 37.69
C SER A 750 14.86 31.83 38.96
N PRO A 751 15.65 31.88 40.04
CA PRO A 751 15.32 31.22 41.30
C PRO A 751 13.91 31.54 41.83
N GLU A 752 13.42 32.77 41.59
CA GLU A 752 12.09 33.22 41.98
C GLU A 752 10.98 32.46 41.23
N VAL A 753 11.19 32.16 39.96
CA VAL A 753 10.26 31.37 39.12
C VAL A 753 10.22 29.92 39.60
N ILE A 754 11.39 29.33 39.88
CA ILE A 754 11.47 27.97 40.42
C ILE A 754 10.77 27.88 41.77
N ALA A 755 11.06 28.82 42.68
CA ALA A 755 10.43 28.88 43.99
C ALA A 755 8.89 29.02 43.90
N ALA A 756 8.39 29.83 42.95
CA ALA A 756 6.95 29.98 42.74
C ALA A 756 6.28 28.65 42.31
N ILE A 757 6.92 27.86 41.44
CA ILE A 757 6.38 26.56 40.98
C ILE A 757 6.49 25.50 42.09
N GLU A 758 7.61 25.45 42.80
CA GLU A 758 7.77 24.55 43.95
C GLU A 758 6.73 24.83 45.03
N GLN A 759 6.43 26.10 45.28
CA GLN A 759 5.34 26.49 46.18
C GLN A 759 3.97 26.03 45.65
N ALA A 760 3.72 26.21 44.35
CA ALA A 760 2.47 25.85 43.71
C ALA A 760 2.21 24.32 43.62
N MET A 761 3.23 23.47 43.76
CA MET A 761 3.07 22.00 43.87
C MET A 761 2.17 21.57 45.04
N THR A 762 1.95 22.43 46.04
CA THR A 762 1.08 22.13 47.19
C THR A 762 -0.25 22.90 47.14
N SER A 763 -0.51 23.64 46.06
CA SER A 763 -1.68 24.48 45.93
C SER A 763 -2.94 23.67 45.64
N PRO A 764 -4.05 23.88 46.39
CA PRO A 764 -5.35 23.29 46.07
C PRO A 764 -6.09 24.06 44.96
N ALA A 765 -5.51 25.14 44.42
CA ALA A 765 -6.18 25.99 43.46
C ALA A 765 -6.57 25.24 42.17
N ARG A 766 -7.74 25.60 41.62
CA ARG A 766 -8.31 24.98 40.41
C ARG A 766 -8.39 23.45 40.54
N ASP A 767 -8.87 23.01 41.70
CA ASP A 767 -9.03 21.60 42.05
C ASP A 767 -7.74 20.80 41.88
N GLY A 768 -6.60 21.36 42.26
CA GLY A 768 -5.28 20.71 42.16
C GLY A 768 -4.61 20.80 40.78
N ALA A 769 -5.23 21.42 39.76
CA ALA A 769 -4.62 21.60 38.44
C ALA A 769 -3.26 22.32 38.52
N ALA A 770 -3.18 23.39 39.33
CA ALA A 770 -1.94 24.16 39.49
C ALA A 770 -0.78 23.30 40.03
N ALA A 771 -1.08 22.34 40.90
CA ALA A 771 -0.09 21.46 41.48
C ALA A 771 0.43 20.43 40.46
N ALA A 772 -0.46 19.82 39.65
CA ALA A 772 -0.08 18.90 38.58
C ALA A 772 0.71 19.60 37.45
N GLU A 773 0.28 20.80 37.04
CA GLU A 773 1.00 21.63 36.05
C GLU A 773 2.40 22.02 36.56
N SER A 774 2.52 22.32 37.87
CA SER A 774 3.80 22.60 38.52
C SER A 774 4.72 21.38 38.53
N ALA A 775 4.19 20.21 38.88
CA ALA A 775 4.93 18.97 38.85
C ALA A 775 5.42 18.62 37.44
N ARG A 776 4.56 18.79 36.42
CA ARG A 776 4.95 18.66 35.02
C ARG A 776 6.11 19.59 34.67
N ALA A 777 6.02 20.87 35.02
CA ALA A 777 7.11 21.83 34.76
C ALA A 777 8.41 21.41 35.45
N LEU A 778 8.36 20.96 36.71
CA LEU A 778 9.54 20.52 37.46
C LEU A 778 10.13 19.19 36.96
N LEU A 779 9.30 18.26 36.46
CA LEU A 779 9.74 17.02 35.81
C LEU A 779 10.57 17.30 34.56
N TRP A 780 10.06 18.15 33.66
CA TRP A 780 10.79 18.56 32.45
C TRP A 780 12.08 19.31 32.77
N ARG A 781 12.21 19.88 33.98
CA ARG A 781 13.43 20.52 34.50
C ARG A 781 14.29 19.61 35.38
N LYS A 782 13.92 18.34 35.53
CA LYS A 782 14.62 17.34 36.36
C LYS A 782 14.84 17.81 37.80
N ARG A 783 13.95 18.65 38.31
CA ARG A 783 13.95 19.12 39.71
C ARG A 783 13.27 18.12 40.63
N ILE A 784 12.34 17.34 40.08
CA ILE A 784 11.77 16.14 40.68
C ILE A 784 11.97 14.97 39.71
N GLY A 785 12.10 13.76 40.24
CA GLY A 785 12.24 12.54 39.43
C GLY A 785 10.89 11.95 39.04
N ILE A 786 10.88 11.06 38.04
CA ILE A 786 9.69 10.27 37.66
C ILE A 786 9.18 9.37 38.79
N GLU A 787 10.03 9.04 39.77
CA GLU A 787 9.72 8.26 40.98
C GLU A 787 9.40 9.14 42.20
N ASP A 788 9.17 10.45 42.02
CA ASP A 788 8.86 11.32 43.16
C ASP A 788 7.54 10.87 43.83
N PRO A 789 7.56 10.53 45.13
CA PRO A 789 6.40 9.92 45.81
C PRO A 789 5.18 10.85 45.88
N ARG A 790 5.34 12.14 45.58
CA ARG A 790 4.23 13.10 45.54
C ARG A 790 3.40 12.98 44.26
N LEU A 791 3.94 12.43 43.17
CA LEU A 791 3.30 12.41 41.86
C LEU A 791 1.97 11.65 41.86
N ASP A 792 1.88 10.53 42.58
CA ASP A 792 0.64 9.74 42.66
C ASP A 792 -0.51 10.55 43.30
N GLY A 793 -0.24 11.22 44.42
CA GLY A 793 -1.22 12.09 45.08
C GLY A 793 -1.59 13.32 44.25
N LEU A 794 -0.66 13.84 43.43
CA LEU A 794 -0.93 14.93 42.50
C LEU A 794 -1.80 14.48 41.32
N LEU A 795 -1.56 13.29 40.78
CA LEU A 795 -2.38 12.71 39.73
C LEU A 795 -3.81 12.44 40.24
N GLU A 796 -3.94 11.89 41.44
CA GLU A 796 -5.23 11.62 42.08
C GLU A 796 -6.02 12.91 42.34
N GLY A 797 -5.35 13.95 42.82
CA GLY A 797 -5.97 15.24 43.13
C GLY A 797 -6.26 16.13 41.92
N ALA A 798 -5.67 15.87 40.75
CA ALA A 798 -5.80 16.75 39.59
C ALA A 798 -7.06 16.50 38.74
N PRO A 799 -7.61 17.55 38.09
CA PRO A 799 -8.71 17.39 37.16
C PRO A 799 -8.24 16.67 35.87
N PRO A 800 -9.17 16.09 35.07
CA PRO A 800 -8.85 15.24 33.93
C PRO A 800 -7.79 15.82 32.98
N ARG A 801 -7.94 17.09 32.58
CA ARG A 801 -7.00 17.71 31.63
C ARG A 801 -5.58 17.85 32.18
N ALA A 802 -5.43 18.35 33.41
CA ALA A 802 -4.11 18.51 34.03
C ALA A 802 -3.48 17.14 34.35
N ARG A 803 -4.31 16.15 34.67
CA ARG A 803 -3.89 14.75 34.86
C ARG A 803 -3.37 14.13 33.55
N ALA A 804 -4.10 14.31 32.44
CA ALA A 804 -3.69 13.86 31.10
C ALA A 804 -2.32 14.42 30.71
N ASP A 805 -2.17 15.74 30.81
CA ASP A 805 -0.92 16.47 30.53
C ASP A 805 0.29 15.95 31.34
N LEU A 806 0.07 15.62 32.63
CA LEU A 806 1.10 15.09 33.52
C LEU A 806 1.42 13.61 33.21
N LEU A 807 0.41 12.78 32.98
CA LEU A 807 0.59 11.36 32.59
C LEU A 807 1.35 11.23 31.27
N GLY A 808 0.94 11.98 30.24
CA GLY A 808 1.65 11.99 28.95
C GLY A 808 3.11 12.39 29.11
N SER A 809 3.40 13.37 29.96
CA SER A 809 4.79 13.74 30.29
C SER A 809 5.56 12.62 31.00
N LEU A 810 4.92 11.87 31.92
CA LEU A 810 5.55 10.74 32.61
C LEU A 810 5.85 9.57 31.67
N VAL A 811 4.90 9.20 30.80
CA VAL A 811 5.10 8.14 29.80
C VAL A 811 6.13 8.56 28.73
N LEU A 812 6.13 9.84 28.34
CA LEU A 812 7.15 10.38 27.44
C LEU A 812 8.57 10.32 28.03
N LEU A 813 8.68 10.47 29.35
CA LEU A 813 9.91 10.34 30.14
C LEU A 813 10.16 8.91 30.63
N ASP A 814 9.48 7.92 30.04
CA ASP A 814 9.65 6.48 30.26
C ASP A 814 9.42 6.05 31.73
N ALA A 815 8.48 6.70 32.43
CA ALA A 815 8.05 6.25 33.75
C ALA A 815 7.39 4.85 33.70
N PRO A 816 7.59 3.99 34.71
CA PRO A 816 6.96 2.67 34.75
C PRO A 816 5.44 2.76 34.61
N PHE A 817 4.85 1.95 33.73
CA PHE A 817 3.42 2.04 33.44
C PHE A 817 2.52 1.46 34.53
N ALA A 818 2.98 0.45 35.27
CA ALA A 818 2.16 -0.22 36.29
C ALA A 818 1.59 0.75 37.36
N PRO A 819 2.37 1.70 37.93
CA PRO A 819 1.83 2.75 38.81
C PRO A 819 0.86 3.73 38.12
N LEU A 820 1.02 3.97 36.82
CA LEU A 820 0.22 4.92 36.06
C LEU A 820 -1.09 4.32 35.52
N ARG A 821 -1.18 2.99 35.42
CA ARG A 821 -2.32 2.26 34.85
C ARG A 821 -3.65 2.69 35.46
N ARG A 822 -3.72 2.85 36.80
CA ARG A 822 -4.93 3.31 37.49
C ARG A 822 -5.41 4.67 36.98
N HIS A 823 -4.47 5.61 36.81
CA HIS A 823 -4.79 6.98 36.40
C HIS A 823 -5.22 7.04 34.94
N TYR A 824 -4.59 6.27 34.05
CA TYR A 824 -5.05 6.11 32.67
C TYR A 824 -6.43 5.45 32.60
N HIS A 825 -6.68 4.41 33.40
CA HIS A 825 -7.99 3.78 33.49
C HIS A 825 -9.08 4.81 33.87
N GLU A 826 -8.88 5.56 34.96
CA GLU A 826 -9.83 6.60 35.37
C GLU A 826 -10.04 7.68 34.29
N LEU A 827 -8.97 8.08 33.60
CA LEU A 827 -8.99 9.13 32.60
C LEU A 827 -9.70 8.71 31.30
N LEU A 828 -9.47 7.48 30.82
CA LEU A 828 -10.13 6.92 29.65
C LEU A 828 -11.65 6.74 29.86
N LEU A 829 -12.09 6.58 31.13
CA LEU A 829 -13.50 6.50 31.52
C LEU A 829 -14.14 7.85 31.88
N SER A 830 -13.36 8.93 31.81
CA SER A 830 -13.81 10.28 32.09
C SER A 830 -14.95 10.71 31.15
N SER A 831 -15.79 11.65 31.61
CA SER A 831 -16.74 12.35 30.74
C SER A 831 -16.10 13.48 29.92
N ASP A 832 -14.85 13.81 30.20
CA ASP A 832 -14.04 14.76 29.43
C ASP A 832 -13.40 14.00 28.25
N GLU A 833 -14.08 14.05 27.10
CA GLU A 833 -13.70 13.30 25.90
C GLU A 833 -12.34 13.75 25.34
N GLU A 834 -12.00 15.03 25.46
CA GLU A 834 -10.73 15.57 24.96
C GLU A 834 -9.55 15.00 25.75
N SER A 835 -9.66 15.01 27.09
CA SER A 835 -8.63 14.46 27.97
C SER A 835 -8.50 12.93 27.82
N ALA A 836 -9.62 12.23 27.58
CA ALA A 836 -9.61 10.79 27.35
C ALA A 836 -8.97 10.43 25.98
N ALA A 837 -9.22 11.23 24.94
CA ALA A 837 -8.58 11.06 23.64
C ALA A 837 -7.08 11.33 23.69
N GLU A 838 -6.64 12.39 24.38
CA GLU A 838 -5.21 12.70 24.60
C GLU A 838 -4.50 11.55 25.34
N ALA A 839 -5.14 11.00 26.38
CA ALA A 839 -4.61 9.85 27.11
C ALA A 839 -4.46 8.60 26.22
N PHE A 840 -5.41 8.33 25.34
CA PHE A 840 -5.31 7.24 24.38
C PHE A 840 -4.20 7.46 23.36
N GLU A 841 -4.03 8.69 22.86
CA GLU A 841 -2.95 9.01 21.91
C GLU A 841 -1.57 8.76 22.53
N ASP A 842 -1.36 9.16 23.79
CA ASP A 842 -0.12 8.88 24.52
C ASP A 842 0.18 7.37 24.58
N LEU A 843 -0.82 6.55 24.94
CA LEU A 843 -0.70 5.09 25.00
C LEU A 843 -0.48 4.48 23.62
N TYR A 844 -1.16 4.97 22.60
CA TYR A 844 -1.02 4.51 21.22
C TYR A 844 0.38 4.75 20.67
N VAL A 845 0.96 5.92 20.96
CA VAL A 845 2.29 6.31 20.49
C VAL A 845 3.40 5.55 21.23
N LYS A 846 3.26 5.38 22.54
CA LYS A 846 4.33 4.82 23.39
C LYS A 846 4.23 3.32 23.65
N GLN A 847 3.02 2.76 23.58
CA GLN A 847 2.71 1.34 23.77
C GLN A 847 3.45 0.68 24.95
N PRO A 848 3.40 1.26 26.16
CA PRO A 848 4.03 0.61 27.30
C PRO A 848 3.41 -0.78 27.58
N GLU A 849 4.20 -1.69 28.16
CA GLU A 849 3.74 -3.03 28.56
C GLU A 849 2.51 -2.94 29.48
N GLY A 850 1.44 -3.66 29.17
CA GLY A 850 0.16 -3.57 29.87
C GLY A 850 -0.89 -2.67 29.21
N THR A 851 -0.55 -1.97 28.11
CA THR A 851 -1.48 -1.08 27.40
C THR A 851 -2.66 -1.85 26.82
N TRP A 852 -2.41 -3.01 26.20
CA TRP A 852 -3.43 -3.83 25.55
C TRP A 852 -4.50 -4.25 26.55
N GLU A 853 -4.08 -4.84 27.66
CA GLU A 853 -4.95 -5.32 28.74
C GLU A 853 -5.73 -4.19 29.39
N LEU A 854 -5.16 -2.98 29.48
CA LEU A 854 -5.89 -1.80 29.98
C LEU A 854 -6.98 -1.40 29.00
N LEU A 855 -6.62 -1.30 27.72
CA LEU A 855 -7.55 -0.86 26.69
C LEU A 855 -8.71 -1.87 26.54
N GLU A 856 -8.44 -3.18 26.59
CA GLU A 856 -9.49 -4.22 26.60
C GLU A 856 -10.46 -4.07 27.78
N GLU A 857 -9.91 -3.81 28.98
CA GLU A 857 -10.66 -3.59 30.21
C GLU A 857 -11.57 -2.35 30.10
N VAL A 858 -11.05 -1.23 29.59
CA VAL A 858 -11.82 0.03 29.53
C VAL A 858 -12.75 0.12 28.32
N ARG A 859 -12.48 -0.59 27.22
CA ARG A 859 -13.26 -0.53 25.97
C ARG A 859 -14.78 -0.58 26.19
N PRO A 860 -15.36 -1.55 26.92
CA PRO A 860 -16.81 -1.61 27.13
C PRO A 860 -17.36 -0.50 28.04
N LEU A 861 -16.50 0.22 28.77
CA LEU A 861 -16.86 1.21 29.78
C LEU A 861 -16.66 2.66 29.30
N VAL A 862 -15.85 2.90 28.26
CA VAL A 862 -15.61 4.22 27.66
C VAL A 862 -16.94 4.82 27.21
N LYS A 863 -17.20 6.10 27.53
CA LYS A 863 -18.48 6.77 27.23
C LYS A 863 -18.54 7.34 25.81
N SER A 864 -17.45 7.99 25.37
CA SER A 864 -17.31 8.57 24.03
C SER A 864 -17.33 7.47 22.97
N GLU A 865 -18.18 7.63 21.95
CA GLU A 865 -18.29 6.68 20.85
C GLU A 865 -17.01 6.69 19.99
N ASP A 866 -16.54 7.87 19.57
CA ASP A 866 -15.31 8.05 18.78
C ASP A 866 -14.07 7.46 19.47
N LEU A 867 -13.92 7.67 20.79
CA LEU A 867 -12.82 7.09 21.54
C LEU A 867 -12.95 5.58 21.67
N ARG A 868 -14.17 5.08 21.92
CA ARG A 868 -14.44 3.64 21.96
C ARG A 868 -14.12 3.00 20.61
N GLU A 869 -14.46 3.64 19.51
CA GLU A 869 -14.10 3.21 18.15
C GLU A 869 -12.59 3.21 17.92
N SER A 870 -11.89 4.24 18.40
CA SER A 870 -10.41 4.34 18.30
C SER A 870 -9.70 3.26 19.11
N ILE A 871 -10.16 3.04 20.35
CA ILE A 871 -9.68 1.95 21.22
C ILE A 871 -10.02 0.60 20.61
N THR A 872 -11.25 0.43 20.13
CA THR A 872 -11.67 -0.77 19.42
C THR A 872 -10.74 -0.98 18.24
N TYR A 873 -10.55 -0.02 17.34
CA TYR A 873 -9.63 -0.11 16.20
C TYR A 873 -8.21 -0.53 16.58
N TYR A 874 -7.69 -0.03 17.71
CA TYR A 874 -6.36 -0.42 18.20
C TYR A 874 -6.32 -1.84 18.75
N LEU A 875 -7.36 -2.25 19.49
CA LEU A 875 -7.52 -3.57 20.09
C LEU A 875 -8.09 -4.63 19.16
N ARG A 876 -8.65 -4.21 18.02
CA ARG A 876 -9.33 -5.05 17.04
C ARG A 876 -8.37 -6.17 16.65
N GLU A 877 -8.70 -7.47 16.71
CA GLU A 877 -9.97 -8.19 16.48
C GLU A 877 -10.76 -7.63 15.27
N PRO A 878 -10.95 -8.37 14.17
CA PRO A 878 -11.30 -7.84 12.84
C PRO A 878 -12.35 -6.71 12.79
N THR A 879 -12.13 -5.70 11.93
CA THR A 879 -13.05 -4.57 11.70
C THR A 879 -14.44 -4.96 11.22
N GLU A 880 -15.46 -4.08 11.25
CA GLU A 880 -16.73 -4.37 10.58
C GLU A 880 -16.46 -4.66 9.10
N ALA A 881 -15.51 -3.96 8.46
CA ALA A 881 -15.04 -4.29 7.12
C ALA A 881 -14.28 -5.63 7.04
N ASP A 882 -13.49 -6.00 8.06
CA ASP A 882 -12.81 -7.29 8.10
C ASP A 882 -13.79 -8.46 8.41
N LEU A 883 -14.86 -8.21 9.19
CA LEU A 883 -15.97 -9.11 9.52
C LEU A 883 -17.07 -9.10 8.46
N TYR A 884 -17.09 -8.06 7.62
CA TYR A 884 -18.05 -7.89 6.53
C TYR A 884 -17.84 -9.07 5.59
N TRP A 885 -16.61 -9.26 5.15
CA TRP A 885 -16.24 -10.40 4.34
C TRP A 885 -16.31 -11.65 5.19
N ARG A 886 -17.37 -12.43 4.99
CA ARG A 886 -17.45 -13.75 5.60
C ARG A 886 -16.60 -14.71 4.80
N HIS A 887 -15.68 -15.39 5.47
CA HIS A 887 -14.86 -16.46 4.90
C HIS A 887 -15.49 -17.82 5.19
N SER A 888 -15.31 -18.78 4.28
CA SER A 888 -15.78 -20.15 4.49
C SER A 888 -14.79 -21.01 5.26
N ASP A 889 -13.54 -20.57 5.39
CA ASP A 889 -12.41 -21.44 5.72
C ASP A 889 -11.70 -21.05 7.03
N GLU A 890 -12.04 -19.91 7.66
CA GLU A 890 -11.37 -19.46 8.89
C GLU A 890 -11.85 -20.18 10.15
N ASP A 891 -12.97 -20.91 10.10
CA ASP A 891 -13.51 -21.62 11.27
C ASP A 891 -12.99 -23.08 11.40
N GLU A 892 -12.27 -23.64 10.41
CA GLU A 892 -11.94 -25.09 10.38
C GLU A 892 -10.42 -25.42 10.36
N ASP A 893 -9.53 -24.47 10.07
CA ASP A 893 -8.10 -24.77 9.83
C ASP A 893 -7.14 -24.45 11.00
N GLU A 894 -7.58 -23.82 12.09
CA GLU A 894 -6.70 -23.57 13.26
C GLU A 894 -6.27 -24.87 13.96
N ASP A 895 -7.00 -25.97 13.76
CA ASP A 895 -6.71 -27.28 14.37
C ASP A 895 -5.81 -28.19 13.50
N GLU A 896 -5.57 -27.89 12.21
CA GLU A 896 -4.78 -28.78 11.32
C GLU A 896 -3.25 -28.55 11.39
N ASP A 897 -2.80 -27.40 11.90
CA ASP A 897 -1.36 -27.12 12.05
C ASP A 897 -0.75 -27.79 13.31
N GLU A 898 -1.56 -28.24 14.29
CA GLU A 898 -1.06 -29.01 15.45
C GLU A 898 -0.67 -30.46 15.09
N ASP A 899 -1.30 -31.08 14.07
CA ASP A 899 -1.04 -32.48 13.70
C ASP A 899 0.20 -32.67 12.79
N LEU A 900 0.76 -31.58 12.25
CA LEU A 900 1.93 -31.62 11.36
C LEU A 900 3.26 -31.69 12.12
N ASP A 901 3.32 -31.17 13.35
CA ASP A 901 4.49 -31.31 14.23
C ASP A 901 4.60 -32.73 14.81
N ASP A 902 3.48 -33.41 15.08
CA ASP A 902 3.46 -34.81 15.57
C ASP A 902 3.93 -35.83 14.52
N LEU A 903 3.89 -35.50 13.23
CA LEU A 903 4.37 -36.35 12.14
C LEU A 903 5.87 -36.19 11.83
N LEU A 904 6.54 -35.19 12.42
CA LEU A 904 7.97 -34.94 12.21
C LEU A 904 8.87 -35.45 13.35
N ASP A 905 8.30 -35.92 14.46
CA ASP A 905 9.04 -36.40 15.63
C ASP A 905 9.24 -37.93 15.71
N GLU A 906 8.75 -38.73 14.75
CA GLU A 906 8.87 -40.21 14.82
C GLU A 906 10.16 -40.83 14.23
N ASP A 907 11.14 -40.04 13.76
CA ASP A 907 12.39 -40.59 13.16
C ASP A 907 13.68 -40.27 13.96
N THR A 908 13.63 -40.40 15.29
CA THR A 908 14.84 -40.54 16.13
C THR A 908 14.71 -41.59 17.23
N GLU A 909 14.91 -42.87 16.88
CA GLU A 909 15.57 -43.88 17.75
C GLU A 909 16.53 -44.77 16.95
#